data_AF-A0A812Q0A2-F1
#
_entry.id   AF-A0A812Q0A2-F1
#
_cell.length_a   1.000
_cell.length_b   1.000
_cell.length_c   1.000
_cell.angle_alpha   90.00
_cell.angle_beta   90.00
_cell.angle_gamma   90.00
#
_symmetry.space_group_name_H-M   'P 1'
#
loop_
_entity.id
_entity.type
_entity.pdbx_description
1 polymer ?
#
loop_
_entity_poly.entity_id
_entity_poly.type
_entity_poly.pdbx_seq_one_letter_code
_entity_poly.pdbx_strand_id
1 'polypeptide(L)'
;MVVELGRGLLALSLAWAVRAANCPALCTATTDNTAWPCRYHASGCQVTVAANPARATSQDINVVVISPYSGGLGDLMTMVEPVIAAATQDVESSTMLPGFRMNVFLGDSKCTVPDATEATIEACSSGPTKHVIMSDSCSASCEAVNDAARYFNVLQVGPGCISTSLSDSSRYPYFTRMAPSYRFNVLAIYEFMMLMGFHRVGVIYGYRSINILAKDLVLEMMQDDVAAGRYNWTVLFTAQITSAGNVPDAQSVTMEMQRKDSRINFLALYQNEGSMLLCRSYRNNMLSPDYNFLVASGWWNPSFITERAGASDCNCSVPELHRAAFGVIAADRGPMLNTEDVHGLSGRKLADIYSNYTQDCLSFGGGKGVCNHQWAGYFYDGLWLIASILHTFLIGSNRSVADLATIASRQALYDFSLQVDFMGLTGRVRQFNAVNPTTVPASHGDRDGVILLRQAGGPPESSFNQLAYRSELGMLFQTDVLWSPDPAHRVTCQSGTCDLASAWLPPDRSSSCQQGKVWINELGCSECEAGEFASPGMAQCESCFLGYFASQPGSSACQPCQPGSYSQASGATSCSACQPGYFRNYSGATDCAKCPRGAYSSLPGRGDCLPCPPGLTTSFEGAAERSMCVCNGFYWQEQCIRCQYGERFDNGVCVTCNRSVICDGGLVVGLAPTDAEWANTINKAGRQLTLSQKMTNEFLLVALGIDPDENTRKMQATIGLFGATLQDLMLGNSSSQILAAPTKNALSYLQNQVQPAYAAMASFLMDNVGTSAGSKLYVLFEQNLALLDISQHVVDLFVKAFGRWVSVVNL
;
A
#
# COMPACT_ATOMS: atom_id res chain seq x y z
N MET A 1 -12.34 32.85 14.58
CA MET A 1 -12.63 34.00 13.71
C MET A 1 -12.61 33.66 12.22
N VAL A 2 -11.49 33.26 11.58
CA VAL A 2 -11.47 32.92 10.13
C VAL A 2 -12.36 31.70 9.80
N VAL A 3 -12.46 30.72 10.70
CA VAL A 3 -13.34 29.55 10.57
C VAL A 3 -14.83 29.90 10.75
N GLU A 4 -15.16 30.89 11.58
CA GLU A 4 -16.53 31.38 11.74
C GLU A 4 -16.95 32.31 10.59
N LEU A 5 -16.02 33.12 10.08
CA LEU A 5 -16.19 33.89 8.85
C LEU A 5 -16.35 32.98 7.63
N GLY A 6 -15.64 31.83 7.57
CA GLY A 6 -15.82 30.82 6.54
C GLY A 6 -17.18 30.13 6.60
N ARG A 7 -17.67 29.80 7.80
CA ARG A 7 -19.05 29.30 8.01
C ARG A 7 -20.11 30.32 7.60
N GLY A 8 -19.89 31.60 7.92
CA GLY A 8 -20.78 32.69 7.53
C GLY A 8 -20.78 32.98 6.03
N LEU A 9 -19.62 32.97 5.37
CA LEU A 9 -19.48 33.27 3.95
C LEU A 9 -20.04 32.16 3.04
N LEU A 10 -19.86 30.88 3.40
CA LEU A 10 -20.50 29.75 2.70
C LEU A 10 -22.03 29.74 2.88
N ALA A 11 -22.52 30.05 4.08
CA ALA A 11 -23.95 30.19 4.34
C ALA A 11 -24.57 31.38 3.60
N LEU A 12 -23.84 32.50 3.47
CA LEU A 12 -24.30 33.71 2.77
C LEU A 12 -24.30 33.57 1.25
N SER A 13 -23.42 32.75 0.65
CA SER A 13 -23.45 32.47 -0.79
C SER A 13 -24.50 31.44 -1.22
N LEU A 14 -24.95 30.58 -0.31
CA LEU A 14 -25.97 29.53 -0.56
C LEU A 14 -27.40 29.96 -0.15
N ALA A 15 -27.56 31.08 0.57
CA ALA A 15 -28.86 31.60 0.99
C ALA A 15 -29.79 32.05 -0.17
N TRP A 16 -29.34 32.01 -1.42
CA TRP A 16 -30.16 32.34 -2.60
C TRP A 16 -30.89 31.16 -3.25
N ALA A 17 -30.76 29.94 -2.71
CA ALA A 17 -31.61 28.82 -3.12
C ALA A 17 -31.82 27.83 -1.96
N VAL A 18 -32.70 28.16 -1.02
CA VAL A 18 -33.25 27.15 -0.11
C VAL A 18 -34.18 26.25 -0.93
N ARG A 19 -33.63 25.20 -1.56
CA ARG A 19 -34.42 24.09 -2.10
C ARG A 19 -34.73 23.13 -0.95
N ALA A 20 -36.01 22.77 -0.83
CA ALA A 20 -36.44 21.67 0.05
C ALA A 20 -35.86 20.34 -0.48
N ALA A 21 -35.65 19.39 0.44
CA ALA A 21 -34.90 18.14 0.32
C ALA A 21 -34.76 17.46 -1.07
N ASN A 22 -33.56 16.89 -1.29
CA ASN A 22 -32.96 16.50 -2.58
C ASN A 22 -33.23 15.07 -3.07
N CYS A 23 -34.20 14.35 -2.53
CA CYS A 23 -34.62 13.11 -3.19
C CYS A 23 -35.39 13.48 -4.49
N PRO A 24 -35.08 12.82 -5.63
CA PRO A 24 -35.64 13.22 -6.90
C PRO A 24 -37.16 13.00 -6.94
N ALA A 25 -37.87 13.79 -7.75
CA ALA A 25 -39.30 13.59 -7.97
C ALA A 25 -39.59 12.27 -8.67
N LEU A 26 -38.68 11.86 -9.57
CA LEU A 26 -38.76 10.63 -10.34
C LEU A 26 -37.53 9.76 -10.08
N CYS A 27 -37.78 8.50 -9.81
CA CYS A 27 -36.82 7.42 -9.65
C CYS A 27 -36.71 6.69 -10.99
N THR A 28 -35.50 6.38 -11.44
CA THR A 28 -35.25 5.77 -12.75
C THR A 28 -34.60 4.41 -12.60
N ALA A 29 -35.17 3.35 -13.18
CA ALA A 29 -34.54 2.04 -13.20
C ALA A 29 -33.26 2.08 -14.04
N THR A 30 -32.19 1.50 -13.51
CA THR A 30 -30.90 1.42 -14.21
C THR A 30 -30.92 0.49 -15.42
N THR A 31 -31.83 -0.50 -15.42
CA THR A 31 -31.89 -1.54 -16.46
C THR A 31 -32.53 -1.06 -17.76
N ASP A 32 -33.57 -0.23 -17.69
CA ASP A 32 -34.36 0.18 -18.85
C ASP A 32 -34.64 1.70 -18.93
N ASN A 33 -34.05 2.48 -18.02
CA ASN A 33 -34.27 3.93 -17.85
C ASN A 33 -35.74 4.32 -17.62
N THR A 34 -36.61 3.38 -17.23
CA THR A 34 -38.00 3.72 -16.93
C THR A 34 -38.09 4.55 -15.65
N ALA A 35 -38.90 5.60 -15.68
CA ALA A 35 -39.07 6.52 -14.55
C ALA A 35 -40.41 6.33 -13.84
N TRP A 36 -40.45 6.45 -12.51
CA TRP A 36 -41.66 6.45 -11.67
C TRP A 36 -41.55 7.45 -10.51
N PRO A 37 -42.65 7.89 -9.89
CA PRO A 37 -42.58 8.78 -8.72
C PRO A 37 -41.83 8.16 -7.55
N CYS A 38 -40.84 8.86 -6.99
CA CYS A 38 -40.13 8.38 -5.80
C CYS A 38 -41.03 8.42 -4.56
N ARG A 39 -40.98 7.36 -3.73
CA ARG A 39 -41.90 7.11 -2.62
C ARG A 39 -41.99 8.27 -1.62
N TYR A 40 -40.85 8.84 -1.26
CA TYR A 40 -40.76 9.86 -0.20
C TYR A 40 -40.62 11.29 -0.72
N HIS A 41 -40.70 11.52 -2.03
CA HIS A 41 -40.61 12.88 -2.57
C HIS A 41 -41.74 13.77 -2.04
N ALA A 42 -42.97 13.26 -2.02
CA ALA A 42 -44.13 13.99 -1.50
C ALA A 42 -44.08 14.24 0.02
N SER A 43 -43.30 13.47 0.77
CA SER A 43 -43.08 13.65 2.21
C SER A 43 -41.83 14.48 2.54
N GLY A 44 -41.34 15.29 1.59
CA GLY A 44 -40.15 16.11 1.79
C GLY A 44 -38.89 15.28 2.03
N CYS A 45 -38.82 14.08 1.42
CA CYS A 45 -37.73 13.11 1.56
C CYS A 45 -37.55 12.58 2.98
N GLN A 46 -38.58 12.65 3.82
CA GLN A 46 -38.61 12.00 5.12
C GLN A 46 -39.29 10.64 5.02
N VAL A 47 -38.66 9.62 5.60
CA VAL A 47 -39.22 8.27 5.75
C VAL A 47 -40.37 8.33 6.75
N THR A 48 -41.55 7.88 6.32
CA THR A 48 -42.76 7.84 7.14
C THR A 48 -42.95 6.47 7.77
N VAL A 49 -43.19 6.44 9.08
CA VAL A 49 -43.46 5.23 9.87
C VAL A 49 -44.71 5.41 10.73
N ALA A 50 -45.35 4.30 11.11
CA ALA A 50 -46.48 4.31 12.02
C ALA A 50 -46.02 4.82 13.40
N ALA A 51 -46.64 5.91 13.86
CA ALA A 51 -46.28 6.56 15.11
C ALA A 51 -46.56 5.66 16.31
N ASN A 52 -45.57 5.53 17.20
CA ASN A 52 -45.77 4.89 18.49
C ASN A 52 -46.38 5.90 19.47
N PRO A 53 -47.59 5.67 20.01
CA PRO A 53 -48.22 6.60 20.96
C PRO A 53 -47.37 6.83 22.22
N ALA A 54 -46.55 5.85 22.63
CA ALA A 54 -45.63 5.99 23.75
C ALA A 54 -44.51 7.02 23.50
N ARG A 55 -44.31 7.44 22.25
CA ARG A 55 -43.31 8.45 21.84
C ARG A 55 -43.96 9.77 21.40
N ALA A 56 -45.23 10.01 21.71
CA ALA A 56 -45.92 11.24 21.33
C ALA A 56 -45.26 12.53 21.85
N THR A 57 -44.58 12.47 22.99
CA THR A 57 -43.86 13.61 23.61
C THR A 57 -42.33 13.47 23.51
N SER A 58 -41.85 12.66 22.58
CA SER A 58 -40.41 12.40 22.41
C SER A 58 -39.69 13.57 21.73
N GLN A 59 -38.40 13.72 22.02
CA GLN A 59 -37.54 14.68 21.35
C GLN A 59 -37.01 14.08 20.04
N ASP A 60 -37.02 14.89 18.97
CA ASP A 60 -36.58 14.46 17.65
C ASP A 60 -35.05 14.38 17.52
N ILE A 61 -34.58 13.26 16.97
CA ILE A 61 -33.21 13.04 16.51
C ILE A 61 -33.25 12.78 15.02
N ASN A 62 -32.72 13.71 14.24
CA ASN A 62 -32.73 13.61 12.77
C ASN A 62 -31.45 12.95 12.24
N VAL A 63 -31.62 11.88 11.47
CA VAL A 63 -30.58 11.16 10.72
C VAL A 63 -30.80 11.44 9.24
N VAL A 64 -29.74 11.71 8.48
CA VAL A 64 -29.81 11.78 7.01
C VAL A 64 -29.04 10.61 6.38
N VAL A 65 -29.65 9.96 5.39
CA VAL A 65 -29.04 8.93 4.56
C VAL A 65 -28.78 9.53 3.19
N ILE A 66 -27.51 9.63 2.80
CA ILE A 66 -27.09 10.17 1.51
C ILE A 66 -26.59 9.01 0.65
N SER A 67 -27.25 8.72 -0.48
CA SER A 67 -26.91 7.59 -1.35
C SER A 67 -27.47 7.83 -2.76
N PRO A 68 -26.94 7.21 -3.83
CA PRO A 68 -27.42 7.46 -5.19
C PRO A 68 -28.87 6.98 -5.40
N TYR A 69 -29.73 7.90 -5.83
CA TYR A 69 -30.96 7.58 -6.56
C TYR A 69 -30.71 7.45 -8.05
N SER A 70 -29.72 8.18 -8.57
CA SER A 70 -29.37 8.25 -9.99
C SER A 70 -27.85 8.16 -10.20
N GLY A 71 -27.39 8.20 -11.45
CA GLY A 71 -25.96 8.18 -11.80
C GLY A 71 -25.32 6.79 -11.89
N GLY A 72 -24.01 6.69 -11.62
CA GLY A 72 -23.17 5.54 -12.00
C GLY A 72 -23.43 4.22 -11.27
N LEU A 73 -24.03 4.26 -10.08
CA LEU A 73 -24.55 3.12 -9.32
C LEU A 73 -26.07 3.27 -9.14
N GLY A 74 -26.76 3.74 -10.19
CA GLY A 74 -28.14 4.21 -10.16
C GLY A 74 -29.12 3.31 -9.39
N ASP A 75 -30.25 3.91 -9.02
CA ASP A 75 -31.38 3.33 -8.29
C ASP A 75 -31.11 2.54 -7.00
N LEU A 76 -29.87 2.49 -6.50
CA LEU A 76 -29.52 1.85 -5.22
C LEU A 76 -30.45 2.26 -4.08
N MET A 77 -30.73 3.57 -3.94
CA MET A 77 -31.62 4.04 -2.88
C MET A 77 -33.03 3.43 -3.01
N THR A 78 -33.53 3.26 -4.23
CA THR A 78 -34.83 2.61 -4.48
C THR A 78 -34.84 1.15 -4.04
N MET A 79 -33.70 0.47 -4.13
CA MET A 79 -33.54 -0.93 -3.71
C MET A 79 -33.48 -1.08 -2.17
N VAL A 80 -33.05 -0.04 -1.45
CA VAL A 80 -32.84 -0.10 0.01
C VAL A 80 -33.88 0.69 0.82
N GLU A 81 -34.67 1.57 0.19
CA GLU A 81 -35.78 2.29 0.83
C GLU A 81 -36.71 1.38 1.67
N PRO A 82 -37.15 0.20 1.17
CA PRO A 82 -37.98 -0.70 1.96
C PRO A 82 -37.33 -1.13 3.27
N VAL A 83 -36.02 -1.40 3.26
CA VAL A 83 -35.28 -1.85 4.44
C VAL A 83 -34.99 -0.71 5.42
N ILE A 84 -34.77 0.50 4.91
CA ILE A 84 -34.63 1.73 5.71
C ILE A 84 -35.95 2.01 6.44
N ALA A 85 -37.08 1.89 5.74
CA ALA A 85 -38.40 2.06 6.32
C ALA A 85 -38.69 0.99 7.38
N ALA A 86 -38.38 -0.27 7.11
CA ALA A 86 -38.52 -1.37 8.06
C ALA A 86 -37.68 -1.14 9.33
N ALA A 87 -36.39 -0.80 9.19
CA ALA A 87 -35.52 -0.51 10.32
C ALA A 87 -36.01 0.69 11.15
N THR A 88 -36.44 1.76 10.47
CA THR A 88 -36.98 2.96 11.14
C THR A 88 -38.26 2.61 11.92
N GLN A 89 -39.13 1.79 11.34
CA GLN A 89 -40.36 1.32 11.99
C GLN A 89 -40.06 0.43 13.19
N ASP A 90 -39.08 -0.47 13.07
CA ASP A 90 -38.67 -1.36 14.15
C ASP A 90 -38.02 -0.58 15.31
N VAL A 91 -37.22 0.45 15.01
CA VAL A 91 -36.66 1.34 16.04
C VAL A 91 -37.77 2.13 16.74
N GLU A 92 -38.75 2.66 16.02
CA GLU A 92 -39.91 3.39 16.59
C GLU A 92 -40.79 2.49 17.48
N SER A 93 -40.99 1.23 17.08
CA SER A 93 -41.78 0.26 17.84
C SER A 93 -41.03 -0.36 19.04
N SER A 94 -39.69 -0.29 19.04
CA SER A 94 -38.85 -0.80 20.12
C SER A 94 -38.82 0.09 21.38
N THR A 95 -38.21 -0.44 22.43
CA THR A 95 -37.83 0.29 23.65
C THR A 95 -36.41 0.86 23.59
N MET A 96 -35.76 0.87 22.42
CA MET A 96 -34.35 1.25 22.28
C MET A 96 -34.09 2.74 22.57
N LEU A 97 -35.01 3.65 22.23
CA LEU A 97 -34.81 5.09 22.40
C LEU A 97 -35.95 5.73 23.21
N PRO A 98 -36.13 5.39 24.50
CA PRO A 98 -37.14 5.99 25.35
C PRO A 98 -36.96 7.51 25.42
N GLY A 99 -38.05 8.25 25.20
CA GLY A 99 -38.03 9.72 25.22
C GLY A 99 -37.51 10.38 23.94
N PHE A 100 -37.05 9.60 22.94
CA PHE A 100 -36.53 10.12 21.68
C PHE A 100 -37.19 9.46 20.45
N ARG A 101 -37.32 10.23 19.37
CA ARG A 101 -37.79 9.73 18.07
C ARG A 101 -36.70 9.92 17.03
N MET A 102 -36.38 8.85 16.31
CA MET A 102 -35.41 8.89 15.22
C MET A 102 -36.13 9.17 13.90
N ASN A 103 -35.90 10.35 13.33
CA ASN A 103 -36.43 10.73 12.02
C ASN A 103 -35.36 10.52 10.95
N VAL A 104 -35.72 9.83 9.86
CA VAL A 104 -34.79 9.52 8.77
C VAL A 104 -35.13 10.34 7.52
N PHE A 105 -34.14 11.07 7.02
CA PHE A 105 -34.21 11.90 5.81
C PHE A 105 -33.33 11.30 4.70
N LEU A 106 -33.71 11.49 3.44
CA LEU A 106 -33.02 10.92 2.28
C LEU A 106 -32.43 12.03 1.39
N GLY A 107 -31.25 11.80 0.83
CA GLY A 107 -30.60 12.69 -0.13
C GLY A 107 -29.92 11.95 -1.27
N ASP A 108 -29.99 12.52 -2.48
CA ASP A 108 -29.37 11.95 -3.69
C ASP A 108 -27.95 12.47 -3.88
N SER A 109 -26.99 11.56 -3.96
CA SER A 109 -25.58 11.86 -4.24
C SER A 109 -25.17 11.64 -5.68
N LYS A 110 -26.03 11.01 -6.48
CA LYS A 110 -25.77 10.57 -7.86
C LYS A 110 -24.50 9.72 -8.06
N CYS A 111 -23.88 9.23 -6.98
CA CYS A 111 -22.55 8.60 -7.00
C CYS A 111 -21.49 9.49 -7.69
N THR A 112 -21.56 10.82 -7.51
CA THR A 112 -20.52 11.76 -7.93
C THR A 112 -19.96 12.55 -6.74
N VAL A 113 -18.74 13.08 -6.88
CA VAL A 113 -18.11 13.92 -5.84
C VAL A 113 -18.85 15.27 -5.66
N PRO A 114 -19.18 16.02 -6.74
CA PRO A 114 -19.88 17.30 -6.59
C PRO A 114 -21.26 17.17 -5.95
N ASP A 115 -22.11 16.27 -6.45
CA ASP A 115 -23.49 16.11 -5.96
C ASP A 115 -23.51 15.60 -4.51
N ALA A 116 -22.60 14.70 -4.13
CA ALA A 116 -22.48 14.23 -2.75
C ALA A 116 -22.05 15.33 -1.77
N THR A 117 -21.15 16.22 -2.20
CA THR A 117 -20.71 17.37 -1.41
C THR A 117 -21.86 18.35 -1.20
N GLU A 118 -22.58 18.68 -2.28
CA GLU A 118 -23.74 19.57 -2.26
C GLU A 118 -24.85 19.01 -1.36
N ALA A 119 -25.23 17.74 -1.56
CA ALA A 119 -26.25 17.07 -0.76
C ALA A 119 -25.90 17.06 0.75
N THR A 120 -24.62 16.92 1.09
CA THR A 120 -24.17 16.95 2.50
C THR A 120 -24.30 18.35 3.11
N ILE A 121 -23.82 19.38 2.39
CA ILE A 121 -23.89 20.77 2.84
C ILE A 121 -25.34 21.20 2.99
N GLU A 122 -26.19 20.90 2.01
CA GLU A 122 -27.62 21.25 2.04
C GLU A 122 -28.35 20.50 3.15
N ALA A 123 -28.11 19.20 3.33
CA ALA A 123 -28.73 18.44 4.41
C ALA A 123 -28.39 19.00 5.79
N CYS A 124 -27.15 19.43 6.00
CA CYS A 124 -26.69 19.97 7.29
C CYS A 124 -27.01 21.45 7.50
N SER A 125 -27.21 22.22 6.42
CA SER A 125 -27.50 23.66 6.48
C SER A 125 -29.00 23.95 6.43
N SER A 126 -29.82 22.99 6.00
CA SER A 126 -31.28 23.08 5.99
C SER A 126 -31.90 22.50 7.28
N GLY A 127 -32.96 23.15 7.75
CA GLY A 127 -33.76 22.63 8.86
C GLY A 127 -34.56 21.39 8.45
N PRO A 128 -34.85 20.44 9.38
CA PRO A 128 -34.38 20.42 10.78
C PRO A 128 -32.92 19.97 10.90
N THR A 129 -32.22 20.37 11.96
CA THR A 129 -30.80 20.04 12.19
C THR A 129 -30.57 18.53 12.12
N LYS A 130 -29.61 18.08 11.30
CA LYS A 130 -29.21 16.67 11.20
C LYS A 130 -28.11 16.38 12.22
N HIS A 131 -28.32 15.35 13.04
CA HIS A 131 -27.41 14.98 14.13
C HIS A 131 -26.48 13.84 13.72
N VAL A 132 -26.90 13.01 12.77
CA VAL A 132 -26.15 11.85 12.27
C VAL A 132 -26.24 11.81 10.75
N ILE A 133 -25.13 11.46 10.11
CA ILE A 133 -25.07 11.17 8.68
C ILE A 133 -24.76 9.69 8.50
N MET A 134 -25.69 9.01 7.82
CA MET A 134 -25.41 7.73 7.19
C MET A 134 -24.92 8.05 5.76
N SER A 135 -23.64 7.82 5.53
CA SER A 135 -22.91 8.26 4.33
C SER A 135 -23.30 7.45 3.09
N ASP A 136 -22.56 7.66 2.01
CA ASP A 136 -22.78 7.02 0.72
C ASP A 136 -22.31 5.56 0.67
N SER A 137 -22.87 4.85 -0.29
CA SER A 137 -22.49 3.51 -0.72
C SER A 137 -21.42 3.52 -1.84
N CYS A 138 -21.43 4.55 -2.67
CA CYS A 138 -20.43 4.81 -3.69
C CYS A 138 -19.14 5.31 -3.04
N SER A 139 -18.02 4.63 -3.28
CA SER A 139 -16.74 4.94 -2.61
C SER A 139 -16.28 6.41 -2.77
N ALA A 140 -16.28 6.94 -4.00
CA ALA A 140 -15.84 8.31 -4.26
C ALA A 140 -16.77 9.36 -3.62
N SER A 141 -18.08 9.13 -3.68
CA SER A 141 -19.07 9.99 -3.04
C SER A 141 -19.04 9.88 -1.52
N CYS A 142 -18.77 8.70 -0.96
CA CYS A 142 -18.64 8.50 0.49
C CYS A 142 -17.44 9.30 1.04
N GLU A 143 -16.31 9.31 0.34
CA GLU A 143 -15.18 10.21 0.66
C GLU A 143 -15.62 11.68 0.68
N ALA A 144 -16.38 12.12 -0.34
CA ALA A 144 -16.88 13.48 -0.44
C ALA A 144 -17.87 13.85 0.68
N VAL A 145 -18.82 12.97 1.01
CA VAL A 145 -19.75 13.14 2.13
C VAL A 145 -18.98 13.29 3.44
N ASN A 146 -18.00 12.43 3.70
CA ASN A 146 -17.24 12.46 4.95
C ASN A 146 -16.32 13.71 5.04
N ASP A 147 -15.72 14.13 3.91
CA ASP A 147 -14.95 15.37 3.82
C ASP A 147 -15.81 16.62 4.10
N ALA A 148 -17.06 16.66 3.64
CA ALA A 148 -17.99 17.75 3.95
C ALA A 148 -18.53 17.65 5.39
N ALA A 149 -18.89 16.45 5.84
CA ALA A 149 -19.47 16.19 7.15
C ALA A 149 -18.53 16.57 8.31
N ARG A 150 -17.21 16.63 8.06
CA ARG A 150 -16.21 17.07 9.06
C ARG A 150 -16.46 18.49 9.59
N TYR A 151 -17.15 19.35 8.84
CA TYR A 151 -17.45 20.72 9.28
C TYR A 151 -18.69 20.85 10.19
N PHE A 152 -19.51 19.81 10.31
CA PHE A 152 -20.83 19.87 10.94
C PHE A 152 -20.94 19.16 12.30
N ASN A 153 -19.85 18.60 12.82
CA ASN A 153 -19.82 17.93 14.13
C ASN A 153 -20.77 16.74 14.32
N VAL A 154 -21.11 16.05 13.23
CA VAL A 154 -22.03 14.90 13.21
C VAL A 154 -21.31 13.55 13.24
N LEU A 155 -21.99 12.53 13.77
CA LEU A 155 -21.57 11.11 13.65
C LEU A 155 -21.70 10.66 12.19
N GLN A 156 -20.72 9.88 11.72
CA GLN A 156 -20.63 9.39 10.34
C GLN A 156 -20.59 7.86 10.31
N VAL A 157 -21.57 7.24 9.66
CA VAL A 157 -21.63 5.78 9.46
C VAL A 157 -21.83 5.47 7.96
N GLY A 158 -20.87 4.83 7.32
CA GLY A 158 -20.97 4.41 5.92
C GLY A 158 -21.73 3.09 5.76
N PRO A 159 -22.88 3.03 5.05
CA PRO A 159 -23.60 1.78 4.85
C PRO A 159 -22.88 0.83 3.89
N GLY A 160 -22.29 1.37 2.82
CA GLY A 160 -21.89 0.54 1.68
C GLY A 160 -20.56 0.89 1.01
N CYS A 161 -19.87 1.95 1.45
CA CYS A 161 -18.59 2.36 0.86
C CYS A 161 -17.42 1.50 1.37
N ILE A 162 -16.72 0.88 0.41
CA ILE A 162 -15.72 -0.16 0.68
C ILE A 162 -14.28 0.28 0.37
N SER A 163 -14.07 1.51 -0.12
CA SER A 163 -12.71 2.01 -0.39
C SER A 163 -11.81 1.88 0.84
N THR A 164 -10.58 1.44 0.64
CA THR A 164 -9.61 1.26 1.72
C THR A 164 -9.04 2.60 2.21
N SER A 165 -9.13 3.65 1.40
CA SER A 165 -8.79 5.05 1.76
C SER A 165 -9.61 5.59 2.94
N LEU A 166 -10.85 5.12 3.10
CA LEU A 166 -11.75 5.56 4.18
C LEU A 166 -11.33 5.07 5.57
N SER A 167 -10.37 4.14 5.63
CA SER A 167 -9.80 3.64 6.89
C SER A 167 -8.59 4.47 7.37
N ASP A 168 -8.20 5.52 6.64
CA ASP A 168 -7.14 6.44 7.04
C ASP A 168 -7.63 7.36 8.17
N SER A 169 -7.20 7.07 9.41
CA SER A 169 -7.59 7.84 10.59
C SER A 169 -7.02 9.25 10.62
N SER A 170 -6.01 9.57 9.82
CA SER A 170 -5.49 10.94 9.71
C SER A 170 -6.46 11.86 8.96
N ARG A 171 -7.19 11.31 7.98
CA ARG A 171 -8.19 12.03 7.19
C ARG A 171 -9.61 11.85 7.74
N TYR A 172 -9.96 10.65 8.19
CA TYR A 172 -11.31 10.28 8.64
C TYR A 172 -11.32 9.74 10.10
N PRO A 173 -10.95 10.55 11.11
CA PRO A 173 -10.75 10.07 12.48
C PRO A 173 -12.01 9.55 13.20
N TYR A 174 -13.21 9.92 12.72
CA TYR A 174 -14.49 9.59 13.36
C TYR A 174 -15.44 8.79 12.45
N PHE A 175 -14.92 8.26 11.35
CA PHE A 175 -15.72 7.51 10.40
C PHE A 175 -15.78 6.03 10.80
N THR A 176 -16.97 5.44 10.72
CA THR A 176 -17.14 3.98 10.78
C THR A 176 -18.01 3.50 9.63
N ARG A 177 -17.99 2.20 9.33
CA ARG A 177 -18.83 1.62 8.27
C ARG A 177 -19.43 0.26 8.61
N MET A 178 -20.45 -0.09 7.83
CA MET A 178 -21.19 -1.35 7.93
C MET A 178 -20.73 -2.39 6.92
N ALA A 179 -20.41 -1.98 5.69
CA ALA A 179 -19.85 -2.89 4.70
C ALA A 179 -18.37 -3.17 5.02
N PRO A 180 -17.91 -4.43 4.99
CA PRO A 180 -16.49 -4.75 5.07
C PRO A 180 -15.72 -4.01 3.98
N SER A 181 -14.52 -3.55 4.33
CA SER A 181 -13.65 -2.87 3.37
C SER A 181 -13.20 -3.81 2.26
N TYR A 182 -12.79 -3.23 1.13
CA TYR A 182 -12.30 -3.99 -0.01
C TYR A 182 -11.06 -4.85 0.34
N ARG A 183 -10.38 -4.53 1.45
CA ARG A 183 -9.32 -5.35 2.03
C ARG A 183 -9.78 -6.78 2.31
N PHE A 184 -11.00 -6.96 2.81
CA PHE A 184 -11.51 -8.27 3.17
C PHE A 184 -11.80 -9.14 1.93
N ASN A 185 -12.17 -8.54 0.80
CA ASN A 185 -12.28 -9.27 -0.46
C ASN A 185 -10.91 -9.74 -0.95
N VAL A 186 -9.90 -8.87 -0.88
CA VAL A 186 -8.51 -9.21 -1.23
C VAL A 186 -8.01 -10.34 -0.31
N LEU A 187 -8.24 -10.22 0.99
CA LEU A 187 -7.87 -11.21 2.00
C LEU A 187 -8.57 -12.55 1.76
N ALA A 188 -9.84 -12.55 1.39
CA ALA A 188 -10.56 -13.79 1.07
C ALA A 188 -9.97 -14.50 -0.16
N ILE A 189 -9.61 -13.76 -1.22
CA ILE A 189 -8.95 -14.40 -2.38
C ILE A 189 -7.53 -14.86 -2.02
N TYR A 190 -6.80 -14.08 -1.23
CA TYR A 190 -5.47 -14.42 -0.74
C TYR A 190 -5.46 -15.71 0.07
N GLU A 191 -6.31 -15.80 1.10
CA GLU A 191 -6.48 -16.99 1.95
C GLU A 191 -6.93 -18.19 1.10
N PHE A 192 -7.74 -17.98 0.06
CA PHE A 192 -8.21 -19.05 -0.82
C PHE A 192 -7.04 -19.61 -1.65
N MET A 193 -6.18 -18.75 -2.19
CA MET A 193 -4.97 -19.17 -2.92
C MET A 193 -4.03 -19.99 -2.04
N MET A 194 -3.83 -19.57 -0.78
CA MET A 194 -3.04 -20.34 0.19
C MET A 194 -3.67 -21.70 0.49
N LEU A 195 -4.98 -21.73 0.74
CA LEU A 195 -5.69 -22.97 1.02
C LEU A 195 -5.60 -23.94 -0.16
N MET A 196 -5.62 -23.46 -1.39
CA MET A 196 -5.43 -24.29 -2.59
C MET A 196 -3.97 -24.63 -2.90
N GLY A 197 -3.01 -24.21 -2.07
CA GLY A 197 -1.58 -24.49 -2.27
C GLY A 197 -0.99 -23.81 -3.51
N PHE A 198 -1.55 -22.69 -3.95
CA PHE A 198 -1.01 -21.94 -5.09
C PHE A 198 0.18 -21.10 -4.65
N HIS A 199 1.28 -21.18 -5.39
CA HIS A 199 2.54 -20.47 -5.09
C HIS A 199 2.90 -19.42 -6.14
N ARG A 200 2.56 -19.64 -7.41
CA ARG A 200 2.91 -18.77 -8.54
C ARG A 200 1.66 -18.05 -9.03
N VAL A 201 1.65 -16.72 -8.99
CA VAL A 201 0.46 -15.92 -9.27
C VAL A 201 0.80 -14.75 -10.21
N GLY A 202 -0.02 -14.56 -11.25
CA GLY A 202 -0.04 -13.34 -12.04
C GLY A 202 -1.03 -12.33 -11.44
N VAL A 203 -0.67 -11.04 -11.38
CA VAL A 203 -1.52 -9.99 -10.80
C VAL A 203 -1.97 -9.01 -11.87
N ILE A 204 -3.27 -8.89 -12.07
CA ILE A 204 -3.88 -8.04 -13.10
C ILE A 204 -4.83 -7.04 -12.43
N TYR A 205 -4.68 -5.75 -12.73
CA TYR A 205 -5.41 -4.69 -12.04
C TYR A 205 -5.84 -3.55 -12.97
N GLY A 206 -6.85 -2.80 -12.54
CA GLY A 206 -7.40 -1.66 -13.28
C GLY A 206 -6.72 -0.33 -12.94
N TYR A 207 -7.07 0.71 -13.70
CA TYR A 207 -6.57 2.08 -13.55
C TYR A 207 -7.20 2.89 -12.40
N ARG A 208 -8.29 2.39 -11.79
CA ARG A 208 -8.99 3.10 -10.71
C ARG A 208 -8.22 2.96 -9.40
N SER A 209 -8.27 3.98 -8.54
CA SER A 209 -7.58 3.99 -7.24
C SER A 209 -7.88 2.75 -6.40
N ILE A 210 -9.14 2.32 -6.33
CA ILE A 210 -9.55 1.10 -5.60
C ILE A 210 -8.87 -0.18 -6.13
N ASN A 211 -8.60 -0.27 -7.44
CA ASN A 211 -7.93 -1.42 -8.04
C ASN A 211 -6.42 -1.41 -7.75
N ILE A 212 -5.81 -0.23 -7.79
CA ILE A 212 -4.40 -0.04 -7.44
C ILE A 212 -4.17 -0.42 -5.97
N LEU A 213 -5.04 0.06 -5.06
CA LEU A 213 -4.97 -0.25 -3.63
C LEU A 213 -5.12 -1.75 -3.33
N ALA A 214 -5.97 -2.47 -4.08
CA ALA A 214 -6.06 -3.93 -3.93
C ALA A 214 -4.82 -4.67 -4.44
N LYS A 215 -4.24 -4.21 -5.55
CA LYS A 215 -2.97 -4.73 -6.07
C LYS A 215 -1.82 -4.47 -5.09
N ASP A 216 -1.73 -3.27 -4.53
CA ASP A 216 -0.70 -2.95 -3.52
C ASP A 216 -0.83 -3.87 -2.31
N LEU A 217 -2.06 -4.01 -1.77
CA LEU A 217 -2.32 -4.84 -0.60
C LEU A 217 -1.96 -6.31 -0.81
N VAL A 218 -2.36 -6.93 -1.92
CA VAL A 218 -2.06 -8.35 -2.15
C VAL A 218 -0.55 -8.59 -2.33
N LEU A 219 0.16 -7.66 -2.97
CA LEU A 219 1.60 -7.76 -3.15
C LEU A 219 2.36 -7.57 -1.83
N GLU A 220 1.93 -6.63 -1.00
CA GLU A 220 2.49 -6.41 0.34
C GLU A 220 2.34 -7.66 1.20
N MET A 221 1.13 -8.25 1.24
CA MET A 221 0.88 -9.49 1.98
C MET A 221 1.77 -10.65 1.49
N MET A 222 1.91 -10.81 0.18
CA MET A 222 2.78 -11.85 -0.41
C MET A 222 4.25 -11.61 -0.07
N GLN A 223 4.72 -10.37 -0.14
CA GLN A 223 6.10 -9.99 0.20
C GLN A 223 6.40 -10.24 1.68
N ASP A 224 5.48 -9.87 2.57
CA ASP A 224 5.61 -10.09 4.01
C ASP A 224 5.69 -11.57 4.35
N ASP A 225 4.89 -12.42 3.70
CA ASP A 225 4.93 -13.86 3.89
C ASP A 225 6.25 -14.48 3.44
N VAL A 226 6.81 -14.01 2.32
CA VAL A 226 8.13 -14.45 1.83
C VAL A 226 9.23 -13.98 2.78
N ALA A 227 9.21 -12.71 3.20
CA ALA A 227 10.19 -12.14 4.11
C ALA A 227 10.18 -12.81 5.49
N ALA A 228 8.98 -13.17 5.98
CA ALA A 228 8.81 -13.86 7.25
C ALA A 228 8.94 -15.39 7.16
N GLY A 229 9.12 -15.96 5.95
CA GLY A 229 9.17 -17.41 5.73
C GLY A 229 7.88 -18.15 6.05
N ARG A 230 6.72 -17.47 6.00
CA ARG A 230 5.40 -18.06 6.29
C ARG A 230 4.81 -18.83 5.11
N TYR A 231 5.01 -18.31 3.90
CA TYR A 231 4.54 -18.93 2.67
C TYR A 231 5.40 -18.49 1.49
N ASN A 232 5.71 -19.42 0.58
CA ASN A 232 6.59 -19.15 -0.56
C ASN A 232 5.77 -18.65 -1.76
N TRP A 233 5.69 -17.34 -1.94
CA TRP A 233 5.02 -16.70 -3.07
C TRP A 233 5.99 -16.34 -4.19
N THR A 234 5.55 -16.53 -5.42
CA THR A 234 6.24 -16.08 -6.63
C THR A 234 5.27 -15.28 -7.49
N VAL A 235 5.47 -13.96 -7.55
CA VAL A 235 4.69 -13.07 -8.44
C VAL A 235 5.31 -13.12 -9.84
N LEU A 236 4.57 -13.65 -10.82
CA LEU A 236 5.09 -13.87 -12.18
C LEU A 236 5.18 -12.59 -13.00
N PHE A 237 4.16 -11.75 -12.87
CA PHE A 237 4.08 -10.43 -13.48
C PHE A 237 2.99 -9.61 -12.78
N THR A 238 3.06 -8.29 -12.97
CA THR A 238 1.96 -7.37 -12.68
C THR A 238 1.59 -6.64 -13.96
N ALA A 239 0.31 -6.61 -14.33
CA ALA A 239 -0.14 -5.91 -15.54
C ALA A 239 -1.39 -5.06 -15.27
N GLN A 240 -1.41 -3.88 -15.89
CA GLN A 240 -2.48 -2.91 -15.72
C GLN A 240 -3.34 -2.80 -16.98
N ILE A 241 -4.66 -2.69 -16.79
CA ILE A 241 -5.58 -2.15 -17.81
C ILE A 241 -5.73 -0.65 -17.53
N THR A 242 -5.19 0.18 -18.42
CA THR A 242 -4.94 1.61 -18.21
C THR A 242 -6.18 2.48 -18.42
N SER A 243 -7.20 1.99 -19.12
CA SER A 243 -8.48 2.68 -19.30
C SER A 243 -9.61 1.71 -19.63
N ALA A 244 -10.86 2.16 -19.48
CA ALA A 244 -12.04 1.35 -19.81
C ALA A 244 -12.09 1.03 -21.31
N GLY A 245 -12.38 -0.22 -21.66
CA GLY A 245 -12.48 -0.67 -23.05
C GLY A 245 -11.13 -0.77 -23.80
N ASN A 246 -9.99 -0.65 -23.11
CA ASN A 246 -8.67 -0.75 -23.73
C ASN A 246 -8.30 -2.20 -24.08
N VAL A 247 -8.80 -2.64 -25.23
CA VAL A 247 -8.55 -3.97 -25.80
C VAL A 247 -7.06 -4.30 -25.99
N PRO A 248 -6.21 -3.40 -26.52
CA PRO A 248 -4.77 -3.63 -26.61
C PRO A 248 -4.12 -4.02 -25.29
N ASP A 249 -4.51 -3.39 -24.17
CA ASP A 249 -3.98 -3.76 -22.85
C ASP A 249 -4.35 -5.20 -22.49
N ALA A 250 -5.62 -5.60 -22.66
CA ALA A 250 -6.04 -6.99 -22.41
C ALA A 250 -5.29 -7.99 -23.31
N GLN A 251 -4.99 -7.62 -24.56
CA GLN A 251 -4.17 -8.46 -25.44
C GLN A 251 -2.73 -8.58 -24.91
N SER A 252 -2.11 -7.47 -24.50
CA SER A 252 -0.78 -7.48 -23.87
C SER A 252 -0.75 -8.34 -22.61
N VAL A 253 -1.78 -8.25 -21.77
CA VAL A 253 -1.93 -9.07 -20.56
C VAL A 253 -1.98 -10.55 -20.92
N THR A 254 -2.80 -10.96 -21.90
CA THR A 254 -2.86 -12.37 -22.32
C THR A 254 -1.55 -12.88 -22.90
N MET A 255 -0.79 -12.04 -23.62
CA MET A 255 0.54 -12.40 -24.12
C MET A 255 1.54 -12.59 -22.98
N GLU A 256 1.55 -11.72 -21.97
CA GLU A 256 2.43 -11.90 -20.80
C GLU A 256 2.02 -13.12 -19.96
N MET A 257 0.72 -13.37 -19.79
CA MET A 257 0.22 -14.58 -19.13
C MET A 257 0.72 -15.84 -19.84
N GLN A 258 0.64 -15.89 -21.18
CA GLN A 258 1.21 -16.99 -21.94
C GLN A 258 2.72 -17.05 -21.74
N ARG A 259 3.44 -15.96 -22.00
CA ARG A 259 4.91 -15.88 -21.91
C ARG A 259 5.47 -16.34 -20.57
N LYS A 260 4.77 -16.04 -19.46
CA LYS A 260 5.17 -16.39 -18.10
C LYS A 260 4.53 -17.68 -17.57
N ASP A 261 3.75 -18.38 -18.38
CA ASP A 261 2.93 -19.55 -17.99
C ASP A 261 2.12 -19.29 -16.72
N SER A 262 1.39 -18.17 -16.69
CA SER A 262 0.60 -17.76 -15.52
C SER A 262 -0.78 -18.41 -15.50
N ARG A 263 -0.88 -19.48 -14.71
CA ARG A 263 -2.07 -20.34 -14.61
C ARG A 263 -3.07 -19.88 -13.56
N ILE A 264 -2.59 -19.25 -12.49
CA ILE A 264 -3.41 -18.67 -11.42
C ILE A 264 -3.25 -17.15 -11.49
N ASN A 265 -4.36 -16.44 -11.72
CA ASN A 265 -4.34 -15.01 -11.95
C ASN A 265 -5.27 -14.28 -10.97
N PHE A 266 -4.69 -13.43 -10.13
CA PHE A 266 -5.42 -12.52 -9.25
C PHE A 266 -5.89 -11.30 -10.04
N LEU A 267 -7.19 -11.00 -9.97
CA LEU A 267 -7.84 -9.92 -10.71
C LEU A 267 -8.43 -8.86 -9.77
N ALA A 268 -7.87 -7.66 -9.82
CA ALA A 268 -8.47 -6.44 -9.28
C ALA A 268 -9.07 -5.61 -10.43
N LEU A 269 -10.09 -6.15 -11.10
CA LEU A 269 -10.76 -5.54 -12.26
C LEU A 269 -12.26 -5.39 -12.04
N TYR A 270 -12.84 -4.32 -12.58
CA TYR A 270 -14.29 -4.19 -12.68
C TYR A 270 -14.81 -5.16 -13.75
N GLN A 271 -16.10 -5.47 -13.70
CA GLN A 271 -16.76 -6.41 -14.61
C GLN A 271 -16.48 -6.10 -16.08
N ASN A 272 -16.49 -4.82 -16.47
CA ASN A 272 -16.34 -4.46 -17.88
C ASN A 272 -14.97 -4.86 -18.44
N GLU A 273 -13.91 -4.47 -17.73
CA GLU A 273 -12.52 -4.78 -18.08
C GLU A 273 -12.21 -6.27 -17.88
N GLY A 274 -12.81 -6.89 -16.87
CA GLY A 274 -12.71 -8.33 -16.61
C GLY A 274 -13.32 -9.18 -17.73
N SER A 275 -14.55 -8.89 -18.15
CA SER A 275 -15.20 -9.59 -19.29
C SER A 275 -14.43 -9.40 -20.59
N MET A 276 -13.87 -8.21 -20.83
CA MET A 276 -12.99 -7.95 -21.96
C MET A 276 -11.76 -8.87 -21.93
N LEU A 277 -11.10 -8.99 -20.77
CA LEU A 277 -9.95 -9.88 -20.59
C LEU A 277 -10.33 -11.37 -20.77
N LEU A 278 -11.47 -11.81 -20.23
CA LEU A 278 -11.97 -13.18 -20.40
C LEU A 278 -12.25 -13.48 -21.88
N CYS A 279 -12.87 -12.54 -22.60
CA CYS A 279 -13.11 -12.69 -24.03
C CYS A 279 -11.80 -12.79 -24.83
N ARG A 280 -10.77 -11.99 -24.49
CA ARG A 280 -9.43 -12.11 -25.11
C ARG A 280 -8.77 -13.43 -24.78
N SER A 281 -8.90 -13.90 -23.55
CA SER A 281 -8.40 -15.21 -23.10
C SER A 281 -9.05 -16.35 -23.90
N TYR A 282 -10.37 -16.29 -24.13
CA TYR A 282 -11.09 -17.25 -24.99
C TYR A 282 -10.53 -17.29 -26.40
N ARG A 283 -10.31 -16.12 -27.04
CA ARG A 283 -9.76 -16.04 -28.40
C ARG A 283 -8.34 -16.62 -28.50
N ASN A 284 -7.60 -16.62 -27.39
CA ASN A 284 -6.26 -17.21 -27.28
C ASN A 284 -6.27 -18.65 -26.74
N ASN A 285 -7.44 -19.29 -26.64
CA ASN A 285 -7.63 -20.65 -26.08
C ASN A 285 -7.06 -20.81 -24.65
N MET A 286 -7.12 -19.73 -23.87
CA MET A 286 -6.69 -19.68 -22.47
C MET A 286 -7.92 -19.84 -21.57
N LEU A 287 -8.27 -21.09 -21.30
CA LEU A 287 -9.49 -21.46 -20.58
C LEU A 287 -9.16 -22.25 -19.31
N SER A 288 -10.11 -22.27 -18.38
CA SER A 288 -10.10 -23.19 -17.26
C SER A 288 -10.14 -24.65 -17.77
N PRO A 289 -9.36 -25.59 -17.17
CA PRO A 289 -8.64 -25.46 -15.91
C PRO A 289 -7.18 -25.00 -16.03
N ASP A 290 -6.67 -24.77 -17.24
CA ASP A 290 -5.28 -24.35 -17.46
C ASP A 290 -5.02 -22.89 -17.03
N TYR A 291 -6.02 -22.02 -17.19
CA TYR A 291 -5.97 -20.60 -16.81
C TYR A 291 -7.16 -20.25 -15.93
N ASN A 292 -6.89 -19.96 -14.67
CA ASN A 292 -7.88 -19.68 -13.64
C ASN A 292 -7.77 -18.22 -13.20
N PHE A 293 -8.93 -17.61 -12.97
CA PHE A 293 -9.06 -16.20 -12.62
C PHE A 293 -9.77 -16.05 -11.28
N LEU A 294 -9.11 -15.36 -10.35
CA LEU A 294 -9.58 -15.12 -8.99
C LEU A 294 -9.80 -13.63 -8.81
N VAL A 295 -11.06 -13.21 -8.83
CA VAL A 295 -11.48 -11.82 -8.86
C VAL A 295 -11.72 -11.33 -7.44
N ALA A 296 -10.92 -10.34 -7.00
CA ALA A 296 -11.13 -9.69 -5.71
C ALA A 296 -12.31 -8.69 -5.77
N SER A 297 -12.64 -8.13 -6.94
CA SER A 297 -13.74 -7.18 -7.11
C SER A 297 -15.13 -7.78 -6.87
N GLY A 298 -15.75 -7.44 -5.74
CA GLY A 298 -17.04 -7.96 -5.31
C GLY A 298 -18.26 -7.23 -5.80
N TRP A 299 -18.35 -7.05 -7.11
CA TRP A 299 -19.53 -6.42 -7.74
C TRP A 299 -19.68 -6.84 -9.19
N TRP A 300 -19.25 -8.07 -9.52
CA TRP A 300 -19.60 -8.67 -10.81
C TRP A 300 -21.05 -9.18 -10.72
N ASN A 301 -21.91 -8.68 -11.60
CA ASN A 301 -23.30 -9.07 -11.69
C ASN A 301 -23.38 -10.56 -12.07
N PRO A 302 -24.22 -11.39 -11.41
CA PRO A 302 -24.50 -12.76 -11.87
C PRO A 302 -24.81 -12.88 -13.36
N SER A 303 -25.45 -11.87 -13.96
CA SER A 303 -25.81 -11.84 -15.39
C SER A 303 -24.74 -11.20 -16.29
N PHE A 304 -23.51 -10.96 -15.79
CA PHE A 304 -22.48 -10.24 -16.54
C PHE A 304 -22.17 -10.83 -17.92
N ILE A 305 -22.38 -12.14 -18.09
CA ILE A 305 -22.13 -12.85 -19.34
C ILE A 305 -23.11 -12.39 -20.41
N THR A 306 -24.40 -12.33 -20.09
CA THR A 306 -25.43 -11.92 -21.05
C THR A 306 -25.43 -10.41 -21.26
N GLU A 307 -25.08 -9.63 -20.22
CA GLU A 307 -24.93 -8.17 -20.32
C GLU A 307 -23.74 -7.74 -21.19
N ARG A 308 -22.62 -8.48 -21.15
CA ARG A 308 -21.36 -8.07 -21.80
C ARG A 308 -21.06 -8.78 -23.10
N ALA A 309 -21.75 -9.88 -23.41
CA ALA A 309 -21.61 -10.55 -24.70
C ALA A 309 -21.95 -9.60 -25.86
N GLY A 310 -21.08 -9.55 -26.86
CA GLY A 310 -21.25 -8.69 -28.04
C GLY A 310 -20.96 -7.20 -27.81
N ALA A 311 -20.44 -6.80 -26.64
CA ALA A 311 -20.01 -5.42 -26.44
C ALA A 311 -18.84 -5.05 -27.38
N SER A 312 -18.66 -3.75 -27.66
CA SER A 312 -17.64 -3.26 -28.60
C SER A 312 -16.21 -3.63 -28.21
N ASP A 313 -15.94 -3.74 -26.91
CA ASP A 313 -14.68 -4.17 -26.32
C ASP A 313 -14.62 -5.69 -26.02
N CYS A 314 -15.75 -6.39 -26.13
CA CYS A 314 -15.91 -7.82 -25.84
C CYS A 314 -16.79 -8.49 -26.91
N ASN A 315 -16.23 -8.74 -28.10
CA ASN A 315 -16.94 -9.35 -29.23
C ASN A 315 -17.09 -10.89 -29.12
N CYS A 316 -17.30 -11.40 -27.91
CA CYS A 316 -17.62 -12.81 -27.67
C CYS A 316 -19.14 -12.97 -27.60
N SER A 317 -19.66 -14.02 -28.21
CA SER A 317 -21.05 -14.44 -28.04
C SER A 317 -21.28 -14.97 -26.60
N VAL A 318 -22.55 -15.06 -26.19
CA VAL A 318 -22.93 -15.58 -24.86
C VAL A 318 -22.28 -16.95 -24.57
N PRO A 319 -22.31 -17.95 -25.47
CA PRO A 319 -21.65 -19.24 -25.22
C PRO A 319 -20.12 -19.14 -25.12
N GLU A 320 -19.50 -18.27 -25.93
CA GLU A 320 -18.04 -18.07 -25.90
C GLU A 320 -17.60 -17.45 -24.58
N LEU A 321 -18.26 -16.37 -24.14
CA LEU A 321 -17.96 -15.71 -22.87
C LEU A 321 -18.31 -16.60 -21.67
N HIS A 322 -19.39 -17.38 -21.74
CA HIS A 322 -19.73 -18.37 -20.71
C HIS A 322 -18.66 -19.42 -20.54
N ARG A 323 -18.14 -19.94 -21.65
CA ARG A 323 -17.02 -20.88 -21.63
C ARG A 323 -15.73 -20.24 -21.09
N ALA A 324 -15.48 -18.97 -21.39
CA ALA A 324 -14.35 -18.21 -20.86
C ALA A 324 -14.44 -17.97 -19.35
N ALA A 325 -15.65 -17.74 -18.86
CA ALA A 325 -15.93 -17.44 -17.46
C ALA A 325 -15.99 -18.68 -16.56
N PHE A 326 -16.15 -19.89 -17.12
CA PHE A 326 -16.25 -21.10 -16.31
C PHE A 326 -15.06 -21.24 -15.35
N GLY A 327 -15.34 -21.49 -14.08
CA GLY A 327 -14.33 -21.64 -13.03
C GLY A 327 -13.84 -20.34 -12.40
N VAL A 328 -14.21 -19.16 -12.94
CA VAL A 328 -13.89 -17.85 -12.31
C VAL A 328 -14.45 -17.81 -10.90
N ILE A 329 -13.60 -17.47 -9.93
CA ILE A 329 -14.02 -17.27 -8.53
C ILE A 329 -13.99 -15.78 -8.23
N ALA A 330 -15.09 -15.23 -7.73
CA ALA A 330 -15.21 -13.81 -7.40
C ALA A 330 -15.60 -13.64 -5.92
N ALA A 331 -14.83 -12.83 -5.19
CA ALA A 331 -15.15 -12.43 -3.82
C ALA A 331 -16.15 -11.28 -3.84
N ASP A 332 -17.29 -11.45 -3.17
CA ASP A 332 -18.42 -10.54 -3.07
C ASP A 332 -18.80 -10.28 -1.61
N ARG A 333 -19.72 -9.36 -1.36
CA ARG A 333 -20.23 -9.05 -0.03
C ARG A 333 -21.09 -10.20 0.49
N GLY A 334 -21.06 -10.42 1.81
CA GLY A 334 -22.02 -11.28 2.48
C GLY A 334 -23.45 -10.79 2.24
N PRO A 335 -24.38 -11.67 1.82
CA PRO A 335 -25.78 -11.33 1.64
C PRO A 335 -26.51 -11.20 2.98
N MET A 336 -27.75 -10.70 2.94
CA MET A 336 -28.68 -10.84 4.06
C MET A 336 -28.85 -12.31 4.44
N LEU A 337 -28.71 -12.60 5.73
CA LEU A 337 -28.95 -13.93 6.29
C LEU A 337 -30.45 -14.23 6.26
N ASN A 338 -30.79 -15.40 5.73
CA ASN A 338 -32.16 -15.93 5.73
C ASN A 338 -32.22 -17.16 6.64
N THR A 339 -32.12 -16.93 7.94
CA THR A 339 -32.09 -17.97 8.97
C THR A 339 -33.14 -17.70 10.06
N GLU A 340 -33.42 -18.71 10.87
CA GLU A 340 -34.32 -18.59 12.03
C GLU A 340 -33.68 -17.87 13.23
N ASP A 341 -32.41 -17.45 13.09
CA ASP A 341 -31.74 -16.64 14.11
C ASP A 341 -32.45 -15.29 14.29
N VAL A 342 -32.16 -14.64 15.40
CA VAL A 342 -32.78 -13.36 15.77
C VAL A 342 -31.76 -12.23 15.66
N HIS A 343 -32.18 -11.11 15.07
CA HIS A 343 -31.40 -9.89 15.07
C HIS A 343 -31.23 -9.37 16.51
N GLY A 344 -29.98 -9.23 16.95
CA GLY A 344 -29.63 -9.02 18.36
C GLY A 344 -30.21 -7.76 19.02
N LEU A 345 -30.49 -6.71 18.23
CA LEU A 345 -31.10 -5.47 18.75
C LEU A 345 -32.62 -5.37 18.52
N SER A 346 -33.10 -5.63 17.30
CA SER A 346 -34.53 -5.57 16.97
C SER A 346 -35.37 -6.70 17.57
N GLY A 347 -34.76 -7.86 17.90
CA GLY A 347 -35.48 -9.04 18.36
C GLY A 347 -36.31 -9.74 17.27
N ARG A 348 -36.24 -9.29 16.02
CA ARG A 348 -36.93 -9.91 14.87
C ARG A 348 -36.11 -11.06 14.30
N LYS A 349 -36.78 -12.09 13.79
CA LYS A 349 -36.11 -13.17 13.06
C LYS A 349 -35.50 -12.66 11.76
N LEU A 350 -34.32 -13.15 11.40
CA LEU A 350 -33.63 -12.74 10.18
C LEU A 350 -34.42 -13.14 8.94
N ALA A 351 -35.00 -14.35 8.93
CA ALA A 351 -35.89 -14.82 7.86
C ALA A 351 -37.11 -13.91 7.65
N ASP A 352 -37.73 -13.41 8.72
CA ASP A 352 -38.90 -12.51 8.62
C ASP A 352 -38.50 -11.14 8.04
N ILE A 353 -37.34 -10.60 8.43
CA ILE A 353 -36.82 -9.36 7.85
C ILE A 353 -36.53 -9.57 6.36
N TYR A 354 -35.89 -10.70 6.01
CA TYR A 354 -35.56 -11.06 4.63
C TYR A 354 -36.82 -11.20 3.76
N SER A 355 -37.83 -11.94 4.21
CA SER A 355 -39.06 -12.17 3.44
C SER A 355 -39.86 -10.88 3.25
N ASN A 356 -39.99 -10.07 4.31
CA ASN A 356 -40.73 -8.82 4.24
C ASN A 356 -40.05 -7.82 3.30
N TYR A 357 -38.72 -7.68 3.41
CA TYR A 357 -37.95 -6.88 2.47
C TYR A 357 -38.18 -7.34 1.03
N THR A 358 -38.14 -8.64 0.77
CA THR A 358 -38.34 -9.19 -0.57
C THR A 358 -39.72 -8.83 -1.12
N GLN A 359 -40.77 -8.94 -0.32
CA GLN A 359 -42.14 -8.58 -0.71
C GLN A 359 -42.30 -7.08 -0.96
N ASP A 360 -41.78 -6.25 -0.05
CA ASP A 360 -41.90 -4.78 -0.14
C ASP A 360 -41.08 -4.21 -1.30
N CYS A 361 -39.93 -4.80 -1.58
CA CYS A 361 -39.09 -4.43 -2.70
C CYS A 361 -39.70 -4.83 -4.04
N LEU A 362 -40.21 -6.06 -4.18
CA LEU A 362 -40.84 -6.50 -5.44
C LEU A 362 -42.12 -5.72 -5.76
N SER A 363 -42.82 -5.21 -4.75
CA SER A 363 -43.99 -4.35 -4.94
C SER A 363 -43.63 -2.87 -5.18
N PHE A 364 -42.36 -2.50 -5.03
CA PHE A 364 -41.88 -1.13 -5.19
C PHE A 364 -42.00 -0.66 -6.65
N GLY A 365 -42.23 0.64 -6.86
CA GLY A 365 -42.32 1.25 -8.19
C GLY A 365 -43.42 0.69 -9.10
N GLY A 366 -44.44 0.02 -8.54
CA GLY A 366 -45.49 -0.65 -9.33
C GLY A 366 -45.06 -2.00 -9.91
N GLY A 367 -44.21 -2.75 -9.21
CA GLY A 367 -43.69 -4.05 -9.68
C GLY A 367 -42.39 -3.95 -10.47
N LYS A 368 -41.78 -2.76 -10.51
CA LYS A 368 -40.53 -2.45 -11.22
C LYS A 368 -39.32 -2.34 -10.31
N GLY A 369 -39.51 -2.45 -9.00
CA GLY A 369 -38.43 -2.42 -8.02
C GLY A 369 -37.46 -3.60 -8.23
N VAL A 370 -36.16 -3.29 -8.19
CA VAL A 370 -35.09 -4.30 -8.22
C VAL A 370 -34.67 -4.59 -6.79
N CYS A 371 -34.64 -5.87 -6.42
CA CYS A 371 -34.22 -6.28 -5.08
C CYS A 371 -32.75 -6.59 -5.02
N ASN A 372 -32.13 -6.13 -3.93
CA ASN A 372 -30.71 -6.29 -3.71
C ASN A 372 -30.43 -6.71 -2.27
N HIS A 373 -30.52 -8.01 -2.04
CA HIS A 373 -30.21 -8.66 -0.76
C HIS A 373 -28.73 -8.58 -0.37
N GLN A 374 -27.86 -8.05 -1.24
CA GLN A 374 -26.45 -7.83 -0.92
C GLN A 374 -26.18 -6.45 -0.33
N TRP A 375 -27.03 -5.44 -0.61
CA TRP A 375 -26.83 -4.08 -0.11
C TRP A 375 -27.79 -3.73 1.02
N ALA A 376 -29.05 -4.16 0.92
CA ALA A 376 -30.10 -3.76 1.84
C ALA A 376 -29.77 -4.07 3.31
N GLY A 377 -29.20 -5.24 3.60
CA GLY A 377 -28.89 -5.63 4.98
C GLY A 377 -27.98 -4.64 5.72
N TYR A 378 -27.02 -4.03 5.02
CA TYR A 378 -26.09 -3.07 5.64
C TYR A 378 -26.77 -1.77 6.05
N PHE A 379 -27.86 -1.38 5.38
CA PHE A 379 -28.67 -0.23 5.77
C PHE A 379 -29.52 -0.53 7.01
N TYR A 380 -30.12 -1.72 7.08
CA TYR A 380 -30.89 -2.15 8.24
C TYR A 380 -30.03 -2.19 9.50
N ASP A 381 -28.89 -2.89 9.41
CA ASP A 381 -27.96 -3.04 10.54
C ASP A 381 -27.33 -1.68 10.92
N GLY A 382 -27.07 -0.81 9.94
CA GLY A 382 -26.51 0.52 10.18
C GLY A 382 -27.43 1.45 10.97
N LEU A 383 -28.74 1.42 10.72
CA LEU A 383 -29.70 2.19 11.51
C LEU A 383 -29.82 1.68 12.94
N TRP A 384 -29.73 0.36 13.14
CA TRP A 384 -29.68 -0.24 14.47
C TRP A 384 -28.38 0.07 15.22
N LEU A 385 -27.23 0.10 14.53
CA LEU A 385 -25.97 0.59 15.09
C LEU A 385 -26.10 2.04 15.55
N ILE A 386 -26.64 2.93 14.70
CA ILE A 386 -26.88 4.34 15.04
C ILE A 386 -27.80 4.44 16.27
N ALA A 387 -28.90 3.69 16.31
CA ALA A 387 -29.81 3.69 17.46
C ALA A 387 -29.12 3.23 18.75
N SER A 388 -28.23 2.22 18.68
CA SER A 388 -27.45 1.73 19.82
C SER A 388 -26.44 2.75 20.34
N ILE A 389 -25.72 3.43 19.43
CA ILE A 389 -24.79 4.52 19.78
C ILE A 389 -25.56 5.66 20.47
N LEU A 390 -26.68 6.07 19.89
CA LEU A 390 -27.54 7.12 20.45
C LEU A 390 -28.13 6.72 21.81
N HIS A 391 -28.50 5.45 22.00
CA HIS A 391 -28.96 4.95 23.29
C HIS A 391 -27.88 5.13 24.36
N THR A 392 -26.66 4.65 24.08
CA THR A 392 -25.54 4.75 25.02
C THR A 392 -25.17 6.21 25.33
N PHE A 393 -25.17 7.05 24.30
CA PHE A 393 -24.81 8.46 24.44
C PHE A 393 -25.87 9.29 25.16
N LEU A 394 -27.14 9.22 24.76
CA LEU A 394 -28.22 10.07 25.30
C LEU A 394 -28.76 9.52 26.61
N ILE A 395 -29.02 8.22 26.67
CA ILE A 395 -29.69 7.59 27.81
C ILE A 395 -28.65 7.06 28.79
N GLY A 396 -27.72 6.24 28.32
CA GLY A 396 -26.69 5.63 29.16
C GLY A 396 -25.79 6.66 29.85
N SER A 397 -25.47 7.77 29.16
CA SER A 397 -24.64 8.85 29.68
C SER A 397 -25.44 10.09 30.14
N ASN A 398 -26.78 10.02 30.13
CA ASN A 398 -27.70 11.12 30.52
C ASN A 398 -27.35 12.47 29.84
N ARG A 399 -27.23 12.46 28.50
CA ARG A 399 -26.90 13.63 27.67
C ARG A 399 -28.10 14.13 26.88
N SER A 400 -28.05 15.39 26.46
CA SER A 400 -29.09 16.02 25.66
C SER A 400 -28.82 15.85 24.16
N VAL A 401 -29.86 16.01 23.34
CA VAL A 401 -29.73 16.02 21.87
C VAL A 401 -28.82 17.16 21.39
N ALA A 402 -28.76 18.27 22.12
CA ALA A 402 -27.87 19.40 21.79
C ALA A 402 -26.38 19.01 21.86
N ASP A 403 -26.03 18.00 22.67
CA ASP A 403 -24.65 17.55 22.83
C ASP A 403 -24.13 16.78 21.61
N LEU A 404 -25.02 16.25 20.75
CA LEU A 404 -24.68 15.44 19.57
C LEU A 404 -23.87 16.21 18.53
N ALA A 405 -24.09 17.53 18.40
CA ALA A 405 -23.45 18.38 17.39
C ALA A 405 -22.22 19.15 17.92
N THR A 406 -21.61 18.67 19.01
CA THR A 406 -20.46 19.33 19.64
C THR A 406 -19.14 18.64 19.29
N ILE A 407 -18.04 19.40 19.28
CA ILE A 407 -16.69 18.87 19.02
C ILE A 407 -16.30 17.83 20.07
N ALA A 408 -16.64 18.08 21.34
CA ALA A 408 -16.30 17.19 22.45
C ALA A 408 -16.98 15.82 22.36
N SER A 409 -18.17 15.74 21.74
CA SER A 409 -18.94 14.49 21.63
C SER A 409 -18.49 13.59 20.48
N ARG A 410 -17.75 14.11 19.49
CA ARG A 410 -17.33 13.33 18.31
C ARG A 410 -16.55 12.08 18.67
N GLN A 411 -15.53 12.24 19.52
CA GLN A 411 -14.70 11.13 19.98
C GLN A 411 -15.55 10.12 20.75
N ALA A 412 -16.43 10.58 21.65
CA ALA A 412 -17.29 9.67 22.43
C ALA A 412 -18.24 8.87 21.54
N LEU A 413 -18.89 9.50 20.56
CA LEU A 413 -19.79 8.82 19.61
C LEU A 413 -19.04 7.78 18.77
N TYR A 414 -17.82 8.11 18.34
CA TYR A 414 -16.95 7.17 17.65
C TYR A 414 -16.51 6.02 18.56
N ASP A 415 -16.06 6.29 19.78
CA ASP A 415 -15.64 5.25 20.73
C ASP A 415 -16.79 4.30 21.08
N PHE A 416 -18.01 4.82 21.23
CA PHE A 416 -19.19 3.98 21.43
C PHE A 416 -19.50 3.11 20.22
N SER A 417 -19.27 3.58 18.99
CA SER A 417 -19.45 2.74 17.81
C SER A 417 -18.55 1.50 17.81
N LEU A 418 -17.34 1.61 18.37
CA LEU A 418 -16.39 0.50 18.50
C LEU A 418 -16.75 -0.51 19.61
N GLN A 419 -17.67 -0.14 20.51
CA GLN A 419 -18.10 -0.99 21.63
C GLN A 419 -19.35 -1.81 21.32
N VAL A 420 -20.02 -1.53 20.20
CA VAL A 420 -21.23 -2.24 19.80
C VAL A 420 -20.88 -3.60 19.19
N ASP A 421 -21.50 -4.65 19.70
CA ASP A 421 -21.36 -6.04 19.22
C ASP A 421 -22.72 -6.73 19.25
N PHE A 422 -23.26 -7.07 18.08
CA PHE A 422 -24.53 -7.80 17.96
C PHE A 422 -24.58 -8.65 16.69
N MET A 423 -25.44 -9.67 16.69
CA MET A 423 -25.79 -10.41 15.47
C MET A 423 -26.79 -9.59 14.65
N GLY A 424 -26.35 -9.08 13.50
CA GLY A 424 -27.18 -8.35 12.54
C GLY A 424 -27.66 -9.23 11.39
N LEU A 425 -28.40 -8.61 10.47
CA LEU A 425 -28.90 -9.24 9.24
C LEU A 425 -27.77 -9.60 8.27
N THR A 426 -26.61 -8.95 8.38
CA THR A 426 -25.41 -9.21 7.56
C THR A 426 -24.32 -9.96 8.33
N GLY A 427 -24.70 -10.70 9.37
CA GLY A 427 -23.79 -11.37 10.30
C GLY A 427 -23.40 -10.49 11.49
N ARG A 428 -22.37 -10.89 12.24
CA ARG A 428 -21.91 -10.14 13.42
C ARG A 428 -21.53 -8.70 13.02
N VAL A 429 -22.03 -7.72 13.74
CA VAL A 429 -21.73 -6.29 13.58
C VAL A 429 -20.80 -5.91 14.71
N ARG A 430 -19.53 -5.68 14.37
CA ARG A 430 -18.49 -5.23 15.28
C ARG A 430 -17.50 -4.36 14.53
N GLN A 431 -17.45 -3.08 14.85
CA GLN A 431 -16.42 -2.17 14.35
C GLN A 431 -15.12 -2.37 15.10
N PHE A 432 -13.98 -2.10 14.46
CA PHE A 432 -12.68 -2.24 15.09
C PHE A 432 -11.67 -1.18 14.61
N ASN A 433 -10.69 -0.93 15.48
CA ASN A 433 -9.44 -0.26 15.18
C ASN A 433 -8.31 -1.25 15.43
N ALA A 434 -7.77 -1.86 14.39
CA ALA A 434 -6.79 -2.91 14.59
C ALA A 434 -5.89 -3.07 13.38
N VAL A 435 -4.69 -3.58 13.68
CA VAL A 435 -3.81 -4.24 12.71
C VAL A 435 -4.21 -5.72 12.57
N ASN A 436 -5.10 -6.30 13.40
CA ASN A 436 -5.44 -7.72 13.40
C ASN A 436 -6.96 -7.94 13.16
N PRO A 437 -7.44 -8.72 12.15
CA PRO A 437 -6.67 -9.48 11.17
C PRO A 437 -5.72 -8.57 10.38
N THR A 438 -4.49 -9.06 10.12
CA THR A 438 -3.34 -8.33 9.55
C THR A 438 -3.74 -7.31 8.48
N THR A 439 -3.97 -6.07 8.90
CA THR A 439 -4.14 -4.92 8.03
C THR A 439 -2.93 -4.03 8.26
N VAL A 440 -1.93 -4.21 7.40
CA VAL A 440 -0.89 -3.21 7.21
C VAL A 440 -1.26 -2.45 5.94
N PRO A 441 -1.43 -1.12 6.00
CA PRO A 441 -1.56 -0.30 7.21
C PRO A 441 -2.88 -0.55 7.98
N ALA A 442 -2.87 -0.19 9.27
CA ALA A 442 -3.97 -0.41 10.21
C ALA A 442 -5.33 0.07 9.68
N SER A 443 -6.37 -0.74 9.89
CA SER A 443 -7.74 -0.33 9.58
C SER A 443 -8.40 0.36 10.77
N HIS A 444 -9.07 1.48 10.51
CA HIS A 444 -9.80 2.26 11.52
C HIS A 444 -11.27 2.39 11.12
N GLY A 445 -12.18 2.14 12.07
CA GLY A 445 -13.62 2.22 11.87
C GLY A 445 -14.21 1.20 10.89
N ASP A 446 -13.40 0.20 10.51
CA ASP A 446 -13.86 -0.91 9.67
C ASP A 446 -14.71 -1.88 10.47
N ARG A 447 -15.54 -2.63 9.76
CA ARG A 447 -16.30 -3.74 10.33
C ARG A 447 -15.72 -5.06 9.83
N ASP A 448 -15.54 -5.97 10.77
CA ASP A 448 -15.27 -7.36 10.44
C ASP A 448 -16.58 -8.01 9.99
N GLY A 449 -16.59 -8.62 8.82
CA GLY A 449 -17.82 -9.14 8.23
C GLY A 449 -17.58 -10.28 7.28
N VAL A 450 -18.70 -10.82 6.78
CA VAL A 450 -18.69 -12.01 5.95
C VAL A 450 -18.43 -11.62 4.49
N ILE A 451 -17.48 -12.29 3.86
CA ILE A 451 -17.22 -12.21 2.42
C ILE A 451 -17.75 -13.48 1.77
N LEU A 452 -18.56 -13.34 0.72
CA LEU A 452 -19.09 -14.43 -0.07
C LEU A 452 -18.14 -14.69 -1.25
N LEU A 453 -17.56 -15.89 -1.34
CA LEU A 453 -16.93 -16.35 -2.57
C LEU A 453 -18.02 -16.98 -3.46
N ARG A 454 -18.05 -16.58 -4.73
CA ARG A 454 -18.91 -17.16 -5.77
C ARG A 454 -18.07 -17.78 -6.86
N GLN A 455 -18.54 -18.86 -7.46
CA GLN A 455 -17.87 -19.49 -8.60
C GLN A 455 -18.77 -19.52 -9.83
N ALA A 456 -18.22 -19.14 -10.97
CA ALA A 456 -18.88 -19.21 -12.26
C ALA A 456 -19.00 -20.66 -12.72
N GLY A 457 -20.22 -21.18 -12.68
CA GLY A 457 -20.58 -22.54 -13.08
C GLY A 457 -22.08 -22.75 -13.32
N GLY A 458 -22.89 -21.71 -13.09
CA GLY A 458 -24.31 -21.66 -13.39
C GLY A 458 -24.61 -21.27 -14.85
N PRO A 459 -25.89 -21.13 -15.21
CA PRO A 459 -26.31 -20.71 -16.56
C PRO A 459 -25.91 -19.25 -16.87
N PRO A 460 -25.82 -18.83 -18.15
CA PRO A 460 -25.37 -17.47 -18.51
C PRO A 460 -26.14 -16.31 -17.87
N GLU A 461 -27.45 -16.49 -17.65
CA GLU A 461 -28.34 -15.50 -17.01
C GLU A 461 -28.04 -15.29 -15.52
N SER A 462 -27.42 -16.29 -14.87
CA SER A 462 -27.07 -16.31 -13.45
C SER A 462 -25.85 -17.21 -13.25
N SER A 463 -24.70 -16.70 -13.70
CA SER A 463 -23.48 -17.47 -13.90
C SER A 463 -22.84 -17.96 -12.60
N PHE A 464 -23.06 -17.26 -11.49
CA PHE A 464 -22.40 -17.51 -10.22
C PHE A 464 -23.24 -18.40 -9.29
N ASN A 465 -22.61 -19.44 -8.77
CA ASN A 465 -23.09 -20.21 -7.61
C ASN A 465 -22.37 -19.73 -6.34
N GLN A 466 -23.01 -19.86 -5.17
CA GLN A 466 -22.36 -19.58 -3.88
C GLN A 466 -21.33 -20.68 -3.58
N LEU A 467 -20.05 -20.31 -3.42
CA LEU A 467 -18.97 -21.26 -3.19
C LEU A 467 -18.63 -21.39 -1.70
N ALA A 468 -18.36 -20.27 -1.02
CA ALA A 468 -17.93 -20.27 0.37
C ALA A 468 -18.21 -18.93 1.06
N TYR A 469 -18.27 -18.95 2.38
CA TYR A 469 -18.31 -17.75 3.23
C TYR A 469 -17.01 -17.63 4.02
N ARG A 470 -16.34 -16.48 3.92
CA ARG A 470 -15.15 -16.15 4.71
C ARG A 470 -15.55 -15.22 5.86
N SER A 471 -15.16 -15.57 7.09
CA SER A 471 -15.43 -14.83 8.33
C SER A 471 -14.17 -14.79 9.22
N GLU A 472 -14.29 -14.26 10.44
CA GLU A 472 -13.21 -14.30 11.44
C GLU A 472 -12.79 -15.74 11.82
N LEU A 473 -13.65 -16.73 11.60
CA LEU A 473 -13.38 -18.15 11.87
C LEU A 473 -12.72 -18.89 10.69
N GLY A 474 -12.44 -18.19 9.60
CA GLY A 474 -11.91 -18.77 8.36
C GLY A 474 -12.99 -18.95 7.27
N MET A 475 -12.70 -19.85 6.31
CA MET A 475 -13.59 -20.15 5.19
C MET A 475 -14.47 -21.36 5.45
N LEU A 476 -15.76 -21.20 5.17
CA LEU A 476 -16.77 -22.26 5.22
C LEU A 476 -17.33 -22.50 3.82
N PHE A 477 -16.92 -23.61 3.20
CA PHE A 477 -17.37 -24.00 1.86
C PHE A 477 -18.81 -24.52 1.86
N GLN A 478 -19.60 -24.09 0.88
CA GLN A 478 -20.98 -24.52 0.65
C GLN A 478 -21.06 -25.56 -0.46
N THR A 479 -20.16 -25.49 -1.43
CA THR A 479 -20.11 -26.39 -2.59
C THR A 479 -18.67 -26.79 -2.90
N ASP A 480 -18.52 -27.79 -3.77
CA ASP A 480 -17.23 -28.18 -4.33
C ASP A 480 -16.68 -27.07 -5.25
N VAL A 481 -15.36 -26.98 -5.35
CA VAL A 481 -14.69 -26.09 -6.31
C VAL A 481 -14.59 -26.83 -7.65
N LEU A 482 -15.08 -26.20 -8.72
CA LEU A 482 -15.10 -26.76 -10.07
C LEU A 482 -14.09 -26.04 -10.97
N TRP A 483 -13.02 -26.72 -11.37
CA TRP A 483 -12.04 -26.14 -12.31
C TRP A 483 -12.40 -26.42 -13.76
N SER A 484 -13.21 -27.44 -14.04
CA SER A 484 -13.73 -27.68 -15.38
C SER A 484 -15.10 -28.37 -15.32
N PRO A 485 -15.83 -28.47 -16.45
CA PRO A 485 -17.03 -29.28 -16.54
C PRO A 485 -16.79 -30.78 -16.31
N ASP A 486 -15.54 -31.25 -16.43
CA ASP A 486 -15.16 -32.63 -16.12
C ASP A 486 -15.17 -32.85 -14.59
N PRO A 487 -15.95 -33.82 -14.08
CA PRO A 487 -16.00 -34.16 -12.66
C PRO A 487 -14.64 -34.57 -12.06
N ALA A 488 -13.65 -34.96 -12.88
CA ALA A 488 -12.30 -35.29 -12.43
C ALA A 488 -11.51 -34.05 -11.96
N HIS A 489 -11.86 -32.85 -12.43
CA HIS A 489 -11.18 -31.59 -12.09
C HIS A 489 -11.96 -30.80 -11.04
N ARG A 490 -12.34 -31.46 -9.94
CA ARG A 490 -13.05 -30.84 -8.80
C ARG A 490 -12.28 -31.01 -7.50
N VAL A 491 -12.51 -30.08 -6.58
CA VAL A 491 -12.06 -30.19 -5.18
C VAL A 491 -13.29 -30.39 -4.31
N THR A 492 -13.34 -31.49 -3.56
CA THR A 492 -14.48 -31.77 -2.69
C THR A 492 -14.40 -30.93 -1.42
N CYS A 493 -15.38 -30.04 -1.22
CA CYS A 493 -15.43 -29.07 -0.13
C CYS A 493 -16.79 -28.95 0.57
N GLN A 494 -17.80 -29.70 0.13
CA GLN A 494 -19.19 -29.61 0.61
C GLN A 494 -19.40 -29.79 2.13
N SER A 495 -18.43 -30.35 2.86
CA SER A 495 -18.50 -30.51 4.33
C SER A 495 -18.08 -29.25 5.12
N GLY A 496 -17.84 -28.12 4.44
CA GLY A 496 -17.34 -26.89 5.03
C GLY A 496 -15.83 -26.71 4.87
N THR A 497 -15.09 -27.78 4.63
CA THR A 497 -13.62 -27.80 4.42
C THR A 497 -13.27 -28.59 3.17
N CYS A 498 -12.19 -28.22 2.48
CA CYS A 498 -11.73 -28.93 1.29
C CYS A 498 -10.80 -30.11 1.61
N ASP A 499 -11.06 -31.28 1.00
CA ASP A 499 -10.10 -32.39 0.97
C ASP A 499 -9.11 -32.18 -0.17
N LEU A 500 -7.92 -31.69 0.17
CA LEU A 500 -6.85 -31.41 -0.80
C LEU A 500 -5.99 -32.65 -1.10
N ALA A 501 -6.06 -33.71 -0.30
CA ALA A 501 -5.16 -34.87 -0.45
C ALA A 501 -5.46 -35.67 -1.73
N SER A 502 -6.72 -35.66 -2.15
CA SER A 502 -7.22 -36.32 -3.36
C SER A 502 -7.64 -35.34 -4.45
N ALA A 503 -7.51 -34.04 -4.20
CA ALA A 503 -7.97 -32.99 -5.09
C ALA A 503 -7.12 -32.91 -6.35
N TRP A 504 -7.78 -32.73 -7.49
CA TRP A 504 -7.09 -32.24 -8.67
C TRP A 504 -6.98 -30.71 -8.56
N LEU A 505 -5.75 -30.22 -8.48
CA LEU A 505 -5.43 -28.80 -8.55
C LEU A 505 -4.80 -28.51 -9.92
N PRO A 506 -5.07 -27.33 -10.52
CA PRO A 506 -4.40 -26.90 -11.74
C PRO A 506 -2.88 -27.10 -11.62
N PRO A 507 -2.28 -28.01 -12.41
CA PRO A 507 -0.89 -28.37 -12.23
C PRO A 507 -0.01 -27.19 -12.59
N ASP A 508 0.92 -26.86 -11.70
CA ASP A 508 2.01 -25.97 -12.01
C ASP A 508 2.98 -26.71 -12.95
N ARG A 509 3.07 -26.29 -14.21
CA ARG A 509 3.99 -26.96 -15.15
C ARG A 509 5.44 -26.73 -14.77
N SER A 510 5.79 -25.69 -14.00
CA SER A 510 7.15 -25.51 -13.48
C SER A 510 7.51 -26.50 -12.39
N SER A 511 6.55 -26.95 -11.57
CA SER A 511 6.80 -27.97 -10.54
C SER A 511 7.00 -29.36 -11.13
N SER A 512 6.70 -29.54 -12.43
CA SER A 512 7.04 -30.76 -13.17
C SER A 512 8.50 -30.80 -13.65
N CYS A 513 9.19 -29.65 -13.65
CA CYS A 513 10.58 -29.57 -14.07
C CYS A 513 11.53 -29.91 -12.91
N GLN A 514 12.46 -30.81 -13.17
CA GLN A 514 13.52 -31.15 -12.23
C GLN A 514 14.46 -29.95 -11.99
N GLN A 515 15.20 -29.97 -10.89
CA GLN A 515 16.17 -28.93 -10.55
C GLN A 515 17.10 -28.58 -11.73
N GLY A 516 17.44 -27.30 -11.86
CA GLY A 516 18.23 -26.76 -12.97
C GLY A 516 17.44 -26.54 -14.27
N LYS A 517 16.14 -26.83 -14.28
CA LYS A 517 15.28 -26.63 -15.44
C LYS A 517 14.10 -25.73 -15.11
N VAL A 518 13.65 -24.95 -16.09
CA VAL A 518 12.42 -24.17 -16.02
C VAL A 518 11.51 -24.50 -17.20
N TRP A 519 10.21 -24.32 -17.00
CA TRP A 519 9.24 -24.56 -18.06
C TRP A 519 9.24 -23.41 -19.06
N ILE A 520 9.49 -23.73 -20.34
CA ILE A 520 9.37 -22.82 -21.48
C ILE A 520 8.27 -23.37 -22.38
N ASN A 521 7.29 -22.57 -22.78
CA ASN A 521 6.11 -23.07 -23.51
C ASN A 521 6.43 -23.77 -24.82
N GLU A 522 7.43 -23.29 -25.56
CA GLU A 522 7.83 -23.86 -26.84
C GLU A 522 8.65 -25.15 -26.69
N LEU A 523 9.34 -25.35 -25.55
CA LEU A 523 10.38 -26.37 -25.38
C LEU A 523 10.12 -27.35 -24.21
N GLY A 524 9.09 -27.11 -23.39
CA GLY A 524 8.87 -27.82 -22.13
C GLY A 524 9.93 -27.49 -21.09
N CYS A 525 10.33 -28.46 -20.27
CA CYS A 525 11.39 -28.25 -19.28
C CYS A 525 12.76 -28.07 -19.96
N SER A 526 13.24 -26.83 -19.99
CA SER A 526 14.54 -26.44 -20.54
C SER A 526 15.55 -26.21 -19.43
N GLU A 527 16.79 -26.60 -19.66
CA GLU A 527 17.90 -26.34 -18.74
C GLU A 527 18.26 -24.84 -18.71
N CYS A 528 18.60 -24.34 -17.52
CA CYS A 528 19.21 -23.02 -17.38
C CYS A 528 20.59 -23.00 -18.02
N GLU A 529 20.97 -21.89 -18.65
CA GLU A 529 22.30 -21.78 -19.25
C GLU A 529 23.38 -21.66 -18.17
N ALA A 530 24.66 -21.83 -18.57
CA ALA A 530 25.75 -21.58 -17.66
C ALA A 530 25.73 -20.11 -17.18
N GLY A 531 25.99 -19.91 -15.89
CA GLY A 531 25.84 -18.61 -15.23
C GLY A 531 24.45 -18.39 -14.63
N GLU A 532 23.49 -19.26 -14.92
CA GLU A 532 22.14 -19.22 -14.35
C GLU A 532 21.84 -20.47 -13.52
N PHE A 533 20.84 -20.38 -12.67
CA PHE A 533 20.35 -21.50 -11.89
C PHE A 533 18.83 -21.52 -11.79
N ALA A 534 18.28 -22.72 -11.52
CA ALA A 534 16.89 -22.88 -11.13
C ALA A 534 16.73 -23.92 -10.02
N SER A 535 16.17 -23.51 -8.89
CA SER A 535 15.64 -24.44 -7.90
C SER A 535 14.31 -25.03 -8.37
N PRO A 536 13.89 -26.21 -7.86
CA PRO A 536 12.59 -26.80 -8.21
C PRO A 536 11.44 -25.79 -8.05
N GLY A 537 10.59 -25.66 -9.08
CA GLY A 537 9.45 -24.74 -9.08
C GLY A 537 9.78 -23.27 -9.41
N MET A 538 11.02 -22.94 -9.77
CA MET A 538 11.34 -21.61 -10.29
C MET A 538 10.67 -21.37 -11.66
N ALA A 539 10.13 -20.16 -11.82
CA ALA A 539 9.40 -19.74 -13.02
C ALA A 539 10.32 -19.43 -14.22
N GLN A 540 11.55 -19.06 -13.93
CA GLN A 540 12.56 -18.64 -14.90
C GLN A 540 13.94 -18.89 -14.30
N CYS A 541 14.94 -19.06 -15.15
CA CYS A 541 16.32 -19.17 -14.72
C CYS A 541 16.77 -17.82 -14.14
N GLU A 542 17.42 -17.85 -13.00
CA GLU A 542 17.98 -16.65 -12.37
C GLU A 542 19.48 -16.62 -12.58
N SER A 543 20.02 -15.45 -12.92
CA SER A 543 21.46 -15.27 -13.04
C SER A 543 22.13 -15.35 -11.67
N CYS A 544 23.30 -15.97 -11.60
CA CYS A 544 24.08 -15.98 -10.38
C CYS A 544 24.45 -14.57 -9.92
N PHE A 545 24.14 -14.25 -8.66
CA PHE A 545 24.50 -12.99 -8.04
C PHE A 545 26.03 -12.80 -7.95
N LEU A 546 26.47 -11.56 -7.76
CA LEU A 546 27.88 -11.21 -7.62
C LEU A 546 28.56 -12.08 -6.55
N GLY A 547 29.80 -12.50 -6.83
CA GLY A 547 30.56 -13.40 -5.98
C GLY A 547 30.16 -14.88 -6.07
N TYR A 548 29.17 -15.23 -6.89
CA TYR A 548 28.76 -16.60 -7.16
C TYR A 548 28.88 -16.91 -8.67
N PHE A 549 28.94 -18.19 -9.01
CA PHE A 549 29.02 -18.65 -10.39
C PHE A 549 28.29 -19.99 -10.60
N ALA A 550 27.91 -20.28 -11.84
CA ALA A 550 27.40 -21.58 -12.26
C ALA A 550 28.13 -22.03 -13.53
N SER A 551 28.99 -23.04 -13.43
CA SER A 551 29.87 -23.42 -14.54
C SER A 551 29.21 -24.28 -15.61
N GLN A 552 28.04 -24.87 -15.34
CA GLN A 552 27.37 -25.80 -16.23
C GLN A 552 25.91 -25.39 -16.44
N PRO A 553 25.35 -25.62 -17.64
CA PRO A 553 23.91 -25.59 -17.83
C PRO A 553 23.21 -26.57 -16.87
N GLY A 554 21.97 -26.28 -16.51
CA GLY A 554 21.20 -27.12 -15.59
C GLY A 554 21.62 -27.01 -14.13
N SER A 555 22.30 -25.93 -13.73
CA SER A 555 22.72 -25.73 -12.34
C SER A 555 21.50 -25.49 -11.44
N SER A 556 21.40 -26.22 -10.33
CA SER A 556 20.30 -26.07 -9.37
C SER A 556 20.52 -24.95 -8.35
N ALA A 557 21.76 -24.51 -8.19
CA ALA A 557 22.18 -23.41 -7.33
C ALA A 557 23.52 -22.83 -7.82
N CYS A 558 23.76 -21.56 -7.52
CA CYS A 558 25.07 -20.95 -7.77
C CYS A 558 26.08 -21.31 -6.69
N GLN A 559 27.32 -21.53 -7.10
CA GLN A 559 28.44 -21.84 -6.21
C GLN A 559 29.18 -20.55 -5.83
N PRO A 560 29.55 -20.35 -4.55
CA PRO A 560 30.32 -19.17 -4.15
C PRO A 560 31.75 -19.25 -4.70
N CYS A 561 32.30 -18.11 -5.12
CA CYS A 561 33.71 -17.98 -5.42
C CYS A 561 34.54 -18.33 -4.19
N GLN A 562 35.46 -19.29 -4.33
CA GLN A 562 36.29 -19.74 -3.22
C GLN A 562 37.32 -18.68 -2.81
N PRO A 563 37.85 -18.70 -1.57
CA PRO A 563 38.91 -17.79 -1.13
C PRO A 563 40.04 -17.69 -2.16
N GLY A 564 40.48 -16.46 -2.43
CA GLY A 564 41.44 -16.12 -3.48
C GLY A 564 40.82 -15.89 -4.86
N SER A 565 39.49 -15.99 -5.02
CA SER A 565 38.79 -15.67 -6.26
C SER A 565 37.56 -14.79 -6.02
N TYR A 566 37.07 -14.11 -7.06
CA TYR A 566 35.95 -13.19 -7.00
C TYR A 566 35.12 -13.20 -8.29
N SER A 567 33.90 -12.65 -8.24
CA SER A 567 33.07 -12.39 -9.43
C SER A 567 32.35 -11.04 -9.32
N GLN A 568 32.52 -10.19 -10.33
CA GLN A 568 31.86 -8.88 -10.48
C GLN A 568 30.73 -8.87 -11.51
N ALA A 569 30.45 -10.02 -12.14
CA ALA A 569 29.40 -10.14 -13.14
C ALA A 569 28.20 -10.90 -12.59
N SER A 570 27.00 -10.34 -12.77
CA SER A 570 25.76 -11.12 -12.67
C SER A 570 25.76 -12.16 -13.79
N GLY A 571 25.49 -13.41 -13.45
CA GLY A 571 25.50 -14.51 -14.42
C GLY A 571 26.89 -15.10 -14.69
N ALA A 572 27.83 -15.02 -13.74
CA ALA A 572 29.18 -15.52 -13.97
C ALA A 572 29.22 -17.04 -14.15
N THR A 573 29.96 -17.51 -15.17
CA THR A 573 30.20 -18.94 -15.41
C THR A 573 31.45 -19.46 -14.70
N SER A 574 32.29 -18.57 -14.20
CA SER A 574 33.50 -18.89 -13.45
C SER A 574 33.94 -17.69 -12.59
N CYS A 575 34.75 -17.96 -11.57
CA CYS A 575 35.35 -16.91 -10.74
C CYS A 575 36.72 -16.50 -11.27
N SER A 576 37.00 -15.20 -11.20
CA SER A 576 38.31 -14.64 -11.51
C SER A 576 39.24 -14.78 -10.31
N ALA A 577 40.46 -15.27 -10.52
CA ALA A 577 41.47 -15.30 -9.47
C ALA A 577 41.92 -13.88 -9.08
N CYS A 578 42.14 -13.64 -7.79
CA CYS A 578 42.77 -12.41 -7.33
C CYS A 578 44.16 -12.29 -7.95
N GLN A 579 44.44 -11.16 -8.60
CA GLN A 579 45.73 -10.91 -9.22
C GLN A 579 46.84 -10.78 -8.15
N PRO A 580 48.12 -10.96 -8.52
CA PRO A 580 49.24 -10.66 -7.63
C PRO A 580 49.10 -9.26 -7.00
N GLY A 581 49.42 -9.16 -5.71
CA GLY A 581 49.17 -7.99 -4.88
C GLY A 581 47.79 -7.94 -4.26
N TYR A 582 46.86 -8.81 -4.63
CA TYR A 582 45.51 -8.85 -4.09
C TYR A 582 45.21 -10.20 -3.43
N PHE A 583 44.25 -10.21 -2.50
CA PHE A 583 43.83 -11.40 -1.75
C PHE A 583 42.34 -11.36 -1.41
N ARG A 584 41.80 -12.54 -1.07
CA ARG A 584 40.52 -12.62 -0.37
C ARG A 584 40.37 -13.89 0.45
N ASN A 585 40.02 -13.74 1.73
CA ASN A 585 40.04 -14.83 2.70
C ASN A 585 38.67 -15.47 2.98
N TYR A 586 37.62 -15.08 2.26
CA TYR A 586 36.28 -15.61 2.43
C TYR A 586 35.63 -15.96 1.08
N SER A 587 34.66 -16.87 1.11
CA SER A 587 33.92 -17.31 -0.07
C SER A 587 32.78 -16.35 -0.46
N GLY A 588 32.44 -16.25 -1.74
CA GLY A 588 31.38 -15.33 -2.21
C GLY A 588 31.88 -13.90 -2.44
N ALA A 589 33.17 -13.72 -2.70
CA ALA A 589 33.75 -12.41 -2.85
C ALA A 589 33.35 -11.74 -4.18
N THR A 590 32.92 -10.48 -4.09
CA THR A 590 32.61 -9.65 -5.26
C THR A 590 33.81 -8.84 -5.75
N ASP A 591 34.89 -8.76 -4.98
CA ASP A 591 36.15 -8.11 -5.36
C ASP A 591 37.31 -8.63 -4.51
N CYS A 592 38.53 -8.41 -4.96
CA CYS A 592 39.75 -8.72 -4.20
C CYS A 592 40.25 -7.48 -3.45
N ALA A 593 40.71 -7.67 -2.21
CA ALA A 593 41.36 -6.60 -1.46
C ALA A 593 42.84 -6.51 -1.86
N LYS A 594 43.38 -5.30 -1.91
CA LYS A 594 44.83 -5.11 -1.98
C LYS A 594 45.49 -5.67 -0.72
N CYS A 595 46.64 -6.31 -0.87
CA CYS A 595 47.45 -6.69 0.29
C CYS A 595 47.78 -5.45 1.12
N PRO A 596 47.53 -5.48 2.44
CA PRO A 596 47.81 -4.34 3.30
C PRO A 596 49.31 -4.03 3.30
N ARG A 597 49.65 -2.80 3.68
CA ARG A 597 51.05 -2.42 3.88
C ARG A 597 51.73 -3.37 4.86
N GLY A 598 52.92 -3.82 4.51
CA GLY A 598 53.65 -4.82 5.28
C GLY A 598 53.34 -6.26 4.89
N ALA A 599 52.54 -6.48 3.85
CA ALA A 599 52.29 -7.78 3.26
C ALA A 599 52.28 -7.72 1.72
N TYR A 600 52.48 -8.87 1.08
CA TYR A 600 52.52 -9.02 -0.38
C TYR A 600 51.88 -10.34 -0.83
N SER A 601 51.43 -10.42 -2.09
CA SER A 601 50.92 -11.66 -2.69
C SER A 601 51.55 -11.88 -4.06
N SER A 602 52.40 -12.89 -4.17
CA SER A 602 53.19 -13.16 -5.38
C SER A 602 52.55 -14.10 -6.40
N LEU A 603 51.42 -14.73 -6.05
CA LEU A 603 50.75 -15.68 -6.93
C LEU A 603 49.28 -15.27 -7.09
N PRO A 604 48.71 -15.45 -8.29
CA PRO A 604 47.28 -15.32 -8.48
C PRO A 604 46.50 -16.32 -7.61
N GLY A 605 45.28 -15.98 -7.22
CA GLY A 605 44.37 -16.92 -6.56
C GLY A 605 44.62 -17.09 -5.05
N ARG A 606 45.36 -16.19 -4.43
CA ARG A 606 45.79 -16.35 -3.04
C ARG A 606 44.71 -15.91 -2.04
N GLY A 607 44.40 -16.79 -1.09
CA GLY A 607 43.41 -16.51 -0.04
C GLY A 607 43.89 -15.51 1.03
N ASP A 608 45.20 -15.33 1.19
CA ASP A 608 45.79 -14.45 2.20
C ASP A 608 47.15 -13.90 1.74
N CYS A 609 47.56 -12.74 2.26
CA CYS A 609 48.83 -12.11 1.94
C CYS A 609 49.98 -12.65 2.81
N LEU A 610 51.19 -12.72 2.24
CA LEU A 610 52.39 -13.02 3.00
C LEU A 610 52.89 -11.79 3.73
N PRO A 611 53.22 -11.88 5.03
CA PRO A 611 53.87 -10.79 5.73
C PRO A 611 55.27 -10.52 5.14
N CYS A 612 55.66 -9.25 5.13
CA CYS A 612 57.04 -8.86 4.87
C CYS A 612 57.97 -9.41 5.96
N PRO A 613 59.25 -9.65 5.65
CA PRO A 613 60.25 -10.03 6.65
C PRO A 613 60.35 -9.01 7.79
N PRO A 614 60.77 -9.41 9.00
CA PRO A 614 60.89 -8.53 10.16
C PRO A 614 61.66 -7.23 9.83
N GLY A 615 61.08 -6.08 10.21
CA GLY A 615 61.65 -4.75 9.97
C GLY A 615 61.34 -4.14 8.59
N LEU A 616 60.78 -4.89 7.63
CA LEU A 616 60.46 -4.37 6.30
C LEU A 616 58.94 -4.17 6.15
N THR A 617 58.53 -3.20 5.35
CA THR A 617 57.14 -2.92 4.95
C THR A 617 57.05 -2.73 3.44
N THR A 618 55.86 -2.80 2.89
CA THR A 618 55.58 -2.23 1.55
C THR A 618 55.15 -0.77 1.68
N SER A 619 55.61 0.10 0.78
CA SER A 619 55.31 1.55 0.79
C SER A 619 53.90 1.88 0.29
N PHE A 620 53.28 0.93 -0.40
CA PHE A 620 51.92 0.98 -0.92
C PHE A 620 51.19 -0.34 -0.64
N GLU A 621 49.87 -0.29 -0.64
CA GLU A 621 49.01 -1.48 -0.60
C GLU A 621 49.01 -2.14 -1.99
N GLY A 622 48.95 -3.46 -2.03
CA GLY A 622 48.90 -4.19 -3.30
C GLY A 622 50.24 -4.69 -3.80
N ALA A 623 51.22 -4.86 -2.91
CA ALA A 623 52.55 -5.33 -3.29
C ALA A 623 52.50 -6.74 -3.89
N ALA A 624 52.92 -6.87 -5.14
CA ALA A 624 52.88 -8.13 -5.88
C ALA A 624 54.11 -9.03 -5.62
N GLU A 625 55.18 -8.53 -5.03
CA GLU A 625 56.41 -9.30 -4.86
C GLU A 625 57.14 -8.98 -3.55
N ARG A 626 57.94 -9.93 -3.07
CA ARG A 626 58.73 -9.78 -1.83
C ARG A 626 59.75 -8.64 -1.93
N SER A 627 60.28 -8.39 -3.12
CA SER A 627 61.24 -7.32 -3.43
C SER A 627 60.69 -5.93 -3.11
N MET A 628 59.36 -5.78 -3.02
CA MET A 628 58.68 -4.52 -2.68
C MET A 628 58.62 -4.26 -1.16
N CYS A 629 59.04 -5.23 -0.33
CA CYS A 629 59.27 -5.00 1.09
C CYS A 629 60.55 -4.18 1.26
N VAL A 630 60.41 -2.93 1.68
CA VAL A 630 61.48 -1.95 1.94
C VAL A 630 61.45 -1.50 3.40
N CYS A 631 62.53 -0.95 3.92
CA CYS A 631 62.56 -0.46 5.30
C CYS A 631 61.52 0.67 5.53
N ASN A 632 60.69 0.54 6.57
CA ASN A 632 59.73 1.56 7.02
C ASN A 632 60.32 2.47 8.11
N GLY A 633 61.42 3.14 7.80
CA GLY A 633 62.15 3.92 8.79
C GLY A 633 63.56 4.23 8.31
N PHE A 634 64.52 4.15 9.21
CA PHE A 634 65.90 4.51 8.95
C PHE A 634 66.76 3.26 8.89
N TYR A 635 67.56 3.14 7.83
CA TYR A 635 68.61 2.14 7.77
C TYR A 635 69.75 2.57 8.67
N TRP A 636 70.01 1.79 9.72
CA TRP A 636 71.14 1.99 10.61
C TRP A 636 71.80 0.64 10.86
N GLN A 637 73.08 0.52 10.47
CA GLN A 637 73.85 -0.74 10.55
C GLN A 637 73.13 -1.95 9.93
N GLU A 638 72.63 -1.82 8.70
CA GLU A 638 71.90 -2.87 7.95
C GLU A 638 70.59 -3.37 8.62
N GLN A 639 70.17 -2.75 9.72
CA GLN A 639 68.89 -2.99 10.37
C GLN A 639 67.92 -1.84 10.08
N CYS A 640 66.64 -2.17 9.88
CA CYS A 640 65.60 -1.16 9.72
C CYS A 640 65.04 -0.75 11.08
N ILE A 641 65.22 0.52 11.46
CA ILE A 641 64.74 1.08 12.72
C ILE A 641 63.55 2.00 12.45
N ARG A 642 62.41 1.70 13.08
CA ARG A 642 61.19 2.52 13.02
C ARG A 642 60.89 3.11 14.39
N CYS A 643 60.80 4.43 14.46
CA CYS A 643 60.38 5.14 15.67
C CYS A 643 58.87 5.03 15.92
N GLN A 644 58.47 5.03 17.19
CA GLN A 644 57.07 4.91 17.56
C GLN A 644 56.29 6.19 17.22
N TYR A 645 54.95 6.12 17.24
CA TYR A 645 54.10 7.26 16.93
C TYR A 645 54.37 8.41 17.92
N GLY A 646 54.62 9.62 17.41
CA GLY A 646 55.00 10.77 18.21
C GLY A 646 56.52 10.91 18.44
N GLU A 647 57.36 10.09 17.80
CA GLU A 647 58.83 10.19 17.85
C GLU A 647 59.42 10.35 16.43
N ARG A 648 60.49 11.14 16.29
CA ARG A 648 61.32 11.25 15.08
C ARG A 648 62.67 10.55 15.31
N PHE A 649 63.32 10.07 14.26
CA PHE A 649 64.66 9.50 14.38
C PHE A 649 65.72 10.60 14.34
N ASP A 650 66.66 10.55 15.29
CA ASP A 650 67.78 11.49 15.37
C ASP A 650 69.03 10.74 15.88
N ASN A 651 70.10 10.72 15.08
CA ASN A 651 71.40 10.12 15.46
C ASN A 651 71.35 8.70 16.04
N GLY A 652 70.59 7.78 15.42
CA GLY A 652 70.57 6.37 15.83
C GLY A 652 69.56 6.02 16.93
N VAL A 653 68.77 6.99 17.40
CA VAL A 653 67.74 6.80 18.43
C VAL A 653 66.45 7.56 18.08
N CYS A 654 65.33 7.09 18.62
CA CYS A 654 64.01 7.72 18.45
C CYS A 654 63.77 8.75 19.55
N VAL A 655 63.39 9.97 19.17
CA VAL A 655 63.19 11.12 20.06
C VAL A 655 61.78 11.69 19.91
N THR A 656 61.09 11.97 21.01
CA THR A 656 59.71 12.45 21.02
C THR A 656 59.56 13.83 20.36
N CYS A 657 58.53 13.97 19.52
CA CYS A 657 58.15 15.20 18.84
C CYS A 657 57.45 16.17 19.80
N ASN A 658 57.69 17.47 19.61
CA ASN A 658 57.05 18.54 20.37
C ASN A 658 55.57 18.72 19.95
N ARG A 659 54.68 19.09 20.89
CA ARG A 659 53.22 19.29 20.70
C ARG A 659 52.84 20.23 19.56
N SER A 660 53.76 21.08 19.10
CA SER A 660 53.53 22.04 18.01
C SER A 660 53.61 21.42 16.61
N VAL A 661 53.95 20.12 16.50
CA VAL A 661 54.39 19.50 15.24
C VAL A 661 53.69 18.16 15.00
N ILE A 662 53.16 17.96 13.80
CA ILE A 662 52.58 16.68 13.37
C ILE A 662 53.72 15.75 12.95
N CYS A 663 53.83 14.59 13.59
CA CYS A 663 54.75 13.53 13.21
C CYS A 663 54.01 12.36 12.56
N ASP A 664 54.33 12.08 11.29
CA ASP A 664 53.84 10.91 10.56
C ASP A 664 55.03 10.09 10.06
N GLY A 665 54.99 8.77 10.30
CA GLY A 665 56.07 7.86 9.90
C GLY A 665 57.48 8.19 10.45
N GLY A 666 57.58 8.95 11.54
CA GLY A 666 58.88 9.38 12.10
C GLY A 666 59.46 10.66 11.49
N LEU A 667 58.67 11.40 10.70
CA LEU A 667 59.03 12.68 10.08
C LEU A 667 58.05 13.78 10.48
N VAL A 668 58.56 15.01 10.57
CA VAL A 668 57.75 16.22 10.75
C VAL A 668 57.04 16.55 9.44
N VAL A 669 55.70 16.47 9.43
CA VAL A 669 54.88 16.69 8.23
C VAL A 669 54.08 18.00 8.24
N GLY A 670 54.07 18.73 9.36
CA GLY A 670 53.42 20.05 9.44
C GLY A 670 53.21 20.54 10.87
N LEU A 671 52.50 21.66 11.01
CA LEU A 671 52.05 22.22 12.30
C LEU A 671 50.68 21.63 12.68
N ALA A 672 50.48 21.37 13.97
CA ALA A 672 49.20 20.85 14.47
C ALA A 672 48.07 21.90 14.32
N PRO A 673 46.85 21.49 13.90
CA PRO A 673 45.70 22.40 13.86
C PRO A 673 45.36 22.95 15.23
N THR A 674 44.88 24.18 15.28
CA THR A 674 44.41 24.83 16.51
C THR A 674 43.00 24.38 16.88
N ASP A 675 42.62 24.50 18.17
CA ASP A 675 41.25 24.25 18.64
C ASP A 675 40.22 25.12 17.89
N ALA A 676 40.62 26.35 17.51
CA ALA A 676 39.77 27.28 16.77
C ALA A 676 39.48 26.78 15.34
N GLU A 677 40.47 26.23 14.64
CA GLU A 677 40.30 25.66 13.30
C GLU A 677 39.41 24.41 13.35
N TRP A 678 39.55 23.55 14.36
CA TRP A 678 38.65 22.41 14.57
C TRP A 678 37.21 22.85 14.85
N ALA A 679 37.02 23.81 15.75
CA ALA A 679 35.70 24.33 16.09
C ALA A 679 35.02 24.96 14.87
N ASN A 680 35.74 25.77 14.09
CA ASN A 680 35.22 26.38 12.87
C ASN A 680 34.84 25.34 11.81
N THR A 681 35.69 24.32 11.63
CA THR A 681 35.43 23.24 10.65
C THR A 681 34.20 22.42 11.02
N ILE A 682 34.05 22.03 12.29
CA ILE A 682 32.87 21.28 12.78
C ILE A 682 31.60 22.13 12.68
N ASN A 683 31.67 23.43 13.01
CA ASN A 683 30.54 24.34 12.85
C ASN A 683 30.09 24.44 11.39
N LYS A 684 31.04 24.52 10.46
CA LYS A 684 30.78 24.56 9.01
C LYS A 684 30.16 23.26 8.49
N ALA A 685 30.62 22.10 8.97
CA ALA A 685 29.99 20.81 8.69
C ALA A 685 28.54 20.77 9.21
N GLY A 686 28.30 21.22 10.45
CA GLY A 686 26.95 21.30 11.02
C GLY A 686 26.01 22.24 10.24
N ARG A 687 26.54 23.32 9.64
CA ARG A 687 25.73 24.23 8.80
C ARG A 687 25.20 23.59 7.52
N GLN A 688 25.81 22.51 7.01
CA GLN A 688 25.29 21.79 5.84
C GLN A 688 23.86 21.29 6.09
N LEU A 689 23.58 20.79 7.31
CA LEU A 689 22.25 20.35 7.74
C LEU A 689 21.21 21.46 7.61
N THR A 690 21.54 22.64 8.14
CA THR A 690 20.62 23.78 8.12
C THR A 690 20.41 24.32 6.70
N LEU A 691 21.46 24.28 5.87
CA LEU A 691 21.39 24.75 4.49
C LEU A 691 20.51 23.85 3.62
N SER A 692 20.52 22.52 3.82
CA SER A 692 19.61 21.62 3.09
C SER A 692 18.15 21.90 3.40
N GLN A 693 17.81 22.04 4.69
CA GLN A 693 16.44 22.37 5.10
C GLN A 693 16.02 23.76 4.60
N LYS A 694 16.95 24.72 4.61
CA LYS A 694 16.68 26.08 4.18
C LYS A 694 16.38 26.17 2.68
N MET A 695 17.17 25.51 1.81
CA MET A 695 16.89 25.53 0.36
C MET A 695 15.57 24.85 0.01
N THR A 696 15.22 23.76 0.70
CA THR A 696 13.91 23.10 0.55
C THR A 696 12.76 24.01 0.98
N ASN A 697 12.88 24.69 2.12
CA ASN A 697 11.86 25.63 2.59
C ASN A 697 11.68 26.80 1.61
N GLU A 698 12.77 27.37 1.12
CA GLU A 698 12.73 28.46 0.13
C GLU A 698 12.04 28.01 -1.17
N PHE A 699 12.29 26.78 -1.63
CA PHE A 699 11.56 26.19 -2.76
C PHE A 699 10.07 26.00 -2.49
N LEU A 700 9.69 25.53 -1.30
CA LEU A 700 8.28 25.38 -0.92
C LEU A 700 7.56 26.72 -0.92
N LEU A 701 8.20 27.79 -0.46
CA LEU A 701 7.65 29.15 -0.52
C LEU A 701 7.42 29.59 -1.97
N VAL A 702 8.38 29.32 -2.88
CA VAL A 702 8.21 29.57 -4.32
C VAL A 702 7.03 28.77 -4.89
N ALA A 703 6.93 27.48 -4.55
CA ALA A 703 5.86 26.61 -5.03
C ALA A 703 4.47 26.98 -4.51
N LEU A 704 4.40 27.59 -3.31
CA LEU A 704 3.18 28.14 -2.73
C LEU A 704 2.82 29.53 -3.28
N GLY A 705 3.64 30.10 -4.16
CA GLY A 705 3.43 31.43 -4.73
C GLY A 705 3.71 32.58 -3.75
N ILE A 706 4.46 32.33 -2.67
CA ILE A 706 4.83 33.32 -1.66
C ILE A 706 6.14 33.99 -2.09
N ASP A 707 6.09 35.27 -2.45
CA ASP A 707 7.24 36.07 -2.91
C ASP A 707 8.21 35.31 -3.84
N PRO A 708 7.72 34.74 -4.96
CA PRO A 708 8.45 33.74 -5.73
C PRO A 708 9.80 34.25 -6.26
N ASP A 709 9.89 35.52 -6.67
CA ASP A 709 11.15 36.11 -7.18
C ASP A 709 12.20 36.33 -6.08
N GLU A 710 11.76 36.65 -4.86
CA GLU A 710 12.67 36.81 -3.72
C GLU A 710 13.13 35.46 -3.20
N ASN A 711 12.20 34.51 -3.02
CA ASN A 711 12.51 33.19 -2.51
C ASN A 711 13.32 32.35 -3.52
N THR A 712 13.14 32.56 -4.83
CA THR A 712 14.02 31.96 -5.86
C THR A 712 15.46 32.46 -5.72
N ARG A 713 15.68 33.76 -5.50
CA ARG A 713 17.03 34.31 -5.27
C ARG A 713 17.66 33.80 -3.98
N LYS A 714 16.86 33.71 -2.90
CA LYS A 714 17.32 33.14 -1.62
C LYS A 714 17.71 31.66 -1.79
N MET A 715 16.88 30.88 -2.45
CA MET A 715 17.13 29.47 -2.75
C MET A 715 18.44 29.29 -3.53
N GLN A 716 18.65 30.05 -4.61
CA GLN A 716 19.88 30.01 -5.39
C GLN A 716 21.12 30.38 -4.57
N ALA A 717 21.01 31.39 -3.70
CA ALA A 717 22.08 31.76 -2.79
C ALA A 717 22.38 30.66 -1.75
N THR A 718 21.34 30.00 -1.22
CA THR A 718 21.49 28.88 -0.28
C THR A 718 22.14 27.66 -0.94
N ILE A 719 21.75 27.32 -2.17
CA ILE A 719 22.38 26.27 -2.99
C ILE A 719 23.87 26.59 -3.19
N GLY A 720 24.20 27.80 -3.65
CA GLY A 720 25.58 28.22 -3.85
C GLY A 720 26.42 28.18 -2.56
N LEU A 721 25.84 28.61 -1.44
CA LEU A 721 26.50 28.57 -0.13
C LEU A 721 26.76 27.15 0.37
N PHE A 722 25.83 26.21 0.12
CA PHE A 722 26.03 24.80 0.41
C PHE A 722 27.23 24.26 -0.37
N GLY A 723 27.26 24.46 -1.70
CA GLY A 723 28.34 23.99 -2.56
C GLY A 723 29.72 24.57 -2.20
N ALA A 724 29.79 25.87 -1.90
CA ALA A 724 31.03 26.51 -1.46
C ALA A 724 31.55 25.93 -0.13
N THR A 725 30.66 25.72 0.83
CA THR A 725 31.03 25.14 2.13
C THR A 725 31.45 23.67 2.00
N LEU A 726 30.81 22.90 1.12
CA LEU A 726 31.21 21.53 0.81
C LEU A 726 32.63 21.48 0.23
N GLN A 727 32.95 22.39 -0.69
CA GLN A 727 34.29 22.51 -1.26
C GLN A 727 35.34 22.89 -0.21
N ASP A 728 35.02 23.84 0.69
CA ASP A 728 35.88 24.20 1.82
C ASP A 728 36.15 23.00 2.74
N LEU A 729 35.15 22.16 3.02
CA LEU A 729 35.31 20.95 3.85
C LEU A 729 36.13 19.85 3.17
N MET A 730 36.13 19.81 1.84
CA MET A 730 36.93 18.85 1.08
C MET A 730 38.39 19.27 0.96
N LEU A 731 38.63 20.53 0.58
CA LEU A 731 39.96 21.02 0.18
C LEU A 731 40.65 21.85 1.27
N GLY A 732 39.91 22.29 2.28
CA GLY A 732 40.36 23.25 3.28
C GLY A 732 40.32 24.69 2.77
N ASN A 733 40.22 25.63 3.71
CA ASN A 733 40.24 27.06 3.42
C ASN A 733 40.97 27.80 4.54
N SER A 734 42.23 28.14 4.31
CA SER A 734 43.08 28.81 5.29
C SER A 734 42.55 30.21 5.68
N SER A 735 41.91 30.93 4.75
CA SER A 735 41.35 32.26 5.01
C SER A 735 40.12 32.21 5.92
N SER A 736 39.37 31.11 5.88
CA SER A 736 38.20 30.87 6.73
C SER A 736 38.49 29.99 7.95
N GLN A 737 39.76 29.64 8.17
CA GLN A 737 40.20 28.70 9.22
C GLN A 737 39.45 27.35 9.17
N ILE A 738 39.21 26.84 7.96
CA ILE A 738 38.56 25.55 7.73
C ILE A 738 39.62 24.54 7.33
N LEU A 739 39.64 23.41 8.04
CA LEU A 739 40.52 22.30 7.75
C LEU A 739 40.01 21.53 6.54
N ALA A 740 40.95 21.06 5.70
CA ALA A 740 40.64 20.04 4.71
C ALA A 740 40.14 18.76 5.40
N ALA A 741 39.46 17.90 4.65
CA ALA A 741 38.89 16.68 5.19
C ALA A 741 39.92 15.89 6.03
N PRO A 742 39.65 15.64 7.32
CA PRO A 742 40.69 15.24 8.28
C PRO A 742 41.16 13.80 8.11
N THR A 743 40.46 13.00 7.30
CA THR A 743 40.82 11.62 6.96
C THR A 743 40.47 11.32 5.51
N LYS A 744 41.16 10.34 4.91
CA LYS A 744 40.81 9.84 3.57
C LYS A 744 39.37 9.33 3.48
N ASN A 745 38.85 8.75 4.58
CA ASN A 745 37.47 8.30 4.66
C ASN A 745 36.49 9.48 4.63
N ALA A 746 36.77 10.55 5.39
CA ALA A 746 35.95 11.76 5.36
C ALA A 746 35.95 12.41 3.97
N LEU A 747 37.12 12.50 3.32
CA LEU A 747 37.23 13.04 1.96
C LEU A 747 36.45 12.20 0.95
N SER A 748 36.61 10.88 1.00
CA SER A 748 35.89 9.97 0.10
C SER A 748 34.38 10.02 0.33
N TYR A 749 33.93 10.16 1.58
CA TYR A 749 32.50 10.28 1.89
C TYR A 749 31.91 11.59 1.35
N LEU A 750 32.61 12.72 1.52
CA LEU A 750 32.20 14.00 0.94
C LEU A 750 32.12 13.93 -0.60
N GLN A 751 33.09 13.29 -1.25
CA GLN A 751 33.15 13.17 -2.72
C GLN A 751 32.12 12.20 -3.30
N ASN A 752 31.92 11.06 -2.67
CA ASN A 752 31.15 9.96 -3.26
C ASN A 752 29.70 9.90 -2.77
N GLN A 753 29.36 10.57 -1.66
CA GLN A 753 28.02 10.54 -1.06
C GLN A 753 27.39 11.93 -1.03
N VAL A 754 28.06 12.92 -0.42
CA VAL A 754 27.49 14.26 -0.23
C VAL A 754 27.41 15.02 -1.55
N GLN A 755 28.51 15.05 -2.32
CA GLN A 755 28.58 15.80 -3.58
C GLN A 755 27.52 15.35 -4.62
N PRO A 756 27.30 14.03 -4.87
CA PRO A 756 26.27 13.58 -5.80
C PRO A 756 24.84 13.87 -5.29
N ALA A 757 24.58 13.64 -4.00
CA ALA A 757 23.26 13.90 -3.39
C ALA A 757 22.90 15.39 -3.44
N TYR A 758 23.86 16.27 -3.14
CA TYR A 758 23.71 17.72 -3.29
C TYR A 758 23.44 18.11 -4.74
N ALA A 759 24.22 17.57 -5.70
CA ALA A 759 24.03 17.89 -7.12
C ALA A 759 22.64 17.48 -7.63
N ALA A 760 22.14 16.31 -7.22
CA ALA A 760 20.80 15.83 -7.56
C ALA A 760 19.71 16.74 -6.99
N MET A 761 19.81 17.11 -5.71
CA MET A 761 18.89 18.05 -5.06
C MET A 761 18.92 19.44 -5.74
N ALA A 762 20.11 19.98 -5.99
CA ALA A 762 20.26 21.29 -6.62
C ALA A 762 19.64 21.33 -8.03
N SER A 763 19.86 20.28 -8.85
CA SER A 763 19.22 20.16 -10.16
C SER A 763 17.71 20.10 -10.02
N PHE A 764 17.19 19.22 -9.14
CA PHE A 764 15.76 19.08 -8.91
C PHE A 764 15.11 20.40 -8.51
N LEU A 765 15.70 21.15 -7.58
CA LEU A 765 15.14 22.43 -7.15
C LEU A 765 15.12 23.46 -8.29
N MET A 766 16.19 23.53 -9.10
CA MET A 766 16.32 24.48 -10.21
C MET A 766 15.41 24.14 -11.39
N ASP A 767 15.27 22.86 -11.72
CA ASP A 767 14.44 22.37 -12.85
C ASP A 767 12.94 22.53 -12.59
N ASN A 768 12.54 22.73 -11.34
CA ASN A 768 11.13 22.74 -10.92
C ASN A 768 10.63 24.12 -10.46
N VAL A 769 11.45 25.17 -10.56
CA VAL A 769 11.04 26.56 -10.28
C VAL A 769 9.86 26.95 -11.18
N GLY A 770 8.73 27.37 -10.58
CA GLY A 770 7.54 27.80 -11.31
C GLY A 770 6.55 26.69 -11.73
N THR A 771 6.78 25.44 -11.31
CA THR A 771 5.84 24.32 -11.55
C THR A 771 4.97 24.04 -10.32
N SER A 772 3.74 23.53 -10.51
CA SER A 772 2.85 23.17 -9.40
C SER A 772 3.37 21.94 -8.64
N ALA A 773 3.45 22.04 -7.30
CA ALA A 773 4.17 21.08 -6.46
C ALA A 773 3.47 19.72 -6.22
N GLY A 774 2.22 19.54 -6.64
CA GLY A 774 1.35 18.43 -6.19
C GLY A 774 1.97 17.02 -6.22
N SER A 775 2.47 16.56 -7.36
CA SER A 775 3.08 15.23 -7.50
C SER A 775 4.58 15.15 -7.18
N LYS A 776 5.22 16.30 -6.92
CA LYS A 776 6.68 16.45 -6.78
C LYS A 776 7.14 16.59 -5.33
N LEU A 777 6.22 16.82 -4.39
CA LEU A 777 6.52 16.95 -2.95
C LEU A 777 7.13 15.70 -2.34
N TYR A 778 6.70 14.51 -2.79
CA TYR A 778 7.24 13.24 -2.29
C TYR A 778 8.73 13.08 -2.67
N VAL A 779 9.08 13.36 -3.92
CA VAL A 779 10.48 13.29 -4.39
C VAL A 779 11.37 14.30 -3.66
N LEU A 780 10.85 15.51 -3.44
CA LEU A 780 11.54 16.55 -2.66
C LEU A 780 11.77 16.12 -1.21
N PHE A 781 10.77 15.48 -0.58
CA PHE A 781 10.87 14.97 0.78
C PHE A 781 11.96 13.91 0.91
N GLU A 782 11.93 12.89 0.05
CA GLU A 782 12.91 11.81 0.02
C GLU A 782 14.34 12.32 -0.19
N GLN A 783 14.55 13.21 -1.18
CA GLN A 783 15.87 13.77 -1.45
C GLN A 783 16.37 14.64 -0.28
N ASN A 784 15.48 15.36 0.40
CA ASN A 784 15.86 16.25 1.51
C ASN A 784 16.27 15.44 2.75
N LEU A 785 15.55 14.36 3.05
CA LEU A 785 15.93 13.43 4.11
C LEU A 785 17.27 12.76 3.81
N ALA A 786 17.48 12.26 2.59
CA ALA A 786 18.73 11.62 2.22
C ALA A 786 19.95 12.56 2.36
N LEU A 787 19.82 13.81 1.92
CA LEU A 787 20.90 14.80 2.04
C LEU A 787 21.14 15.22 3.51
N LEU A 788 20.08 15.29 4.33
CA LEU A 788 20.18 15.57 5.76
C LEU A 788 20.97 14.48 6.50
N ASP A 789 20.62 13.22 6.28
CA ASP A 789 21.25 12.07 6.95
C ASP A 789 22.74 11.94 6.60
N ILE A 790 23.07 12.04 5.30
CA ILE A 790 24.46 11.97 4.84
C ILE A 790 25.25 13.17 5.40
N SER A 791 24.65 14.37 5.45
CA SER A 791 25.29 15.55 6.06
C SER A 791 25.52 15.39 7.57
N GLN A 792 24.65 14.67 8.29
CA GLN A 792 24.82 14.40 9.72
C GLN A 792 26.03 13.49 9.96
N HIS A 793 26.20 12.48 9.10
CA HIS A 793 27.34 11.57 9.20
C HIS A 793 28.69 12.29 9.01
N VAL A 794 28.74 13.36 8.21
CA VAL A 794 29.95 14.21 8.08
C VAL A 794 30.34 14.82 9.43
N VAL A 795 29.39 15.32 10.20
CA VAL A 795 29.65 15.89 11.53
C VAL A 795 30.27 14.84 12.44
N ASP A 796 29.73 13.62 12.45
CA ASP A 796 30.26 12.52 13.27
C ASP A 796 31.69 12.13 12.89
N LEU A 797 31.99 12.08 11.59
CA LEU A 797 33.34 11.81 11.09
C LEU A 797 34.34 12.87 11.55
N PHE A 798 33.94 14.15 11.55
CA PHE A 798 34.79 15.26 11.94
C PHE A 798 34.96 15.33 13.46
N VAL A 799 33.90 15.11 14.24
CA VAL A 799 33.95 15.03 15.72
C VAL A 799 34.81 13.85 16.17
N LYS A 800 34.69 12.69 15.51
CA LYS A 800 35.53 11.52 15.80
C LYS A 800 37.00 11.77 15.49
N ALA A 801 37.30 12.50 14.41
CA ALA A 801 38.66 12.90 14.09
C ALA A 801 39.22 13.88 15.13
N PHE A 802 38.41 14.83 15.59
CA PHE A 802 38.76 15.75 16.67
C PHE A 802 39.01 15.00 17.99
N GLY A 803 38.16 14.05 18.38
CA GLY A 803 38.35 13.26 19.60
C GLY A 803 39.65 12.45 19.61
N ARG A 804 40.07 11.94 18.44
CA ARG A 804 41.39 11.29 18.27
C ARG A 804 42.54 12.29 18.37
N TRP A 805 42.36 13.50 17.88
CA TRP A 805 43.36 14.56 18.00
C TRP A 805 43.53 14.99 19.48
N VAL A 806 42.44 15.20 20.21
CA VAL A 806 42.47 15.55 21.65
C VAL A 806 43.16 14.48 22.49
N SER A 807 42.95 13.19 22.20
CA SER A 807 43.62 12.10 22.92
C SER A 807 45.11 12.01 22.62
N VAL A 808 45.54 12.42 21.43
CA VAL A 808 46.97 12.50 21.04
C VAL A 808 47.66 13.72 21.66
N VAL A 809 46.96 14.84 21.85
CA VAL A 809 47.52 16.07 22.45
C VAL A 809 47.63 15.97 23.98
N ASN A 810 46.75 15.20 24.64
CA ASN A 810 46.70 15.06 26.10
C ASN A 810 47.54 13.91 26.69
N LEU A 811 48.06 13.02 25.85
CA LEU A 811 49.20 12.14 26.19
C LEU A 811 50.51 12.95 26.09
#